data_AF-A0AAU8F5S3-F1
#
_entry.id   AF-A0AAU8F5S3-F1
#
_cell.length_a   1.000
_cell.length_b   1.000
_cell.length_c   1.000
_cell.angle_alpha   90.00
_cell.angle_beta   90.00
_cell.angle_gamma   90.00
#
_symmetry.space_group_name_H-M   'P 1'
#
loop_
_entity.id
_entity.type
_entity.pdbx_description
1 polymer ?
#
loop_
_entity_poly.entity_id
_entity_poly.type
_entity_poly.pdbx_seq_one_letter_code
_entity_poly.pdbx_strand_id
1 'polypeptide(L)'
;MTGQLVQYGRHRQRRSYARISEVLELPNLIEIQTSSYQWFLDEGLREMFQDISPIEDFTGNLSLEFIDYSLGEPKYSVDECKERDVTYAAPLRVKVRLINKETGEVKEQDVFMGDFPLMTETGTFVINGAERVIVSQLVRSPSVYYSGKVDKNGKRGFTATVIPNRGAWLEYETDAKDVVYVRIDRTRKLPVTVLLRALGFGSDQEITELLGDNEYLSNTLEKDNTDSTEKALLEIYERLRPGEPPTVENAKSLLVSRFFDPKRYDLANVGRYKINKKLHIKNRLFNQRLAETLVDPETGEILAAEGTILDRRTLDRILPYLEKNIGFKTAKPMGGVVEGDVELQSIKIYAPESEGERVINVIGNANITRDVKHITPGDILASISYFFNLLYKVGDTDDIDHLGNRRLRSVGELLQNQFRIGLSRMERVVRERMSIQDTNAITPQALINIRPVIASIKEFFGSSQLSQFMDQTNPLAELTHKRRLSALGPGGLTRERAGFEVRDVHYSHYGRMCPIETPEGPNIGLINSLSSFAKVNEFGFIETPYRRVDPESGLVTGQVDYLTADEEDNYVVAQANMKLSEEGEFLSEDIVARFRGENIVTNKERIDYMDVSPKQVVSAATACIPFLENDDSNRALMGANMQRQAVPLMNPESPIVGTGMEYVSAKDSGAAVICKHPGVVERVEAREVWVRRYVEVDGQTVKGDLDRYKMQKFIRSNQGTCYNQRPIVSVGNEVVKGEILADGPSMELGELALGRNVLVGFMTWDGYNYEDAIIMSERLVKDDVYTSIHIEEYESEARDTKLGPEEITRDIPNVGEDALRNLDERGIIRVGAEVKDGDLLVGKVTPKGVTELTAEERLLHAIFGEKAREVRDTSLRVPHGGGGIILDVKVFNREDGDELPPGVNQLVRAYIVQKRKISEGDKMAGRHGNKGVISRILPEEDMPYLPDGTPIDIMLNPLGVPSRMNIGQVLELHLGMAARYLGIHIATPVFDGAREEDVWGTIEEAGMANDAKTILYDGRTGEPFDNRVSVGVMYMIKLAHMVDDKLHARSTGPYSLVTQQPLGGKAQFGGQRFGEMEVWALEAYGAAYTLQEILTVKSDDVVGRVKTYEAIVKGENVPEPGVPESFKVLIKELQSLGMDVKMMSSDDKEIEMRDTEDDDDHQSADKLNVEVETTKE
;
A
#
# COMPACT_ATOMS: atom_id res chain seq x y z
N MET A 1 31.18 24.59 19.44
CA MET A 1 31.76 23.23 19.31
C MET A 1 31.36 22.73 17.93
N THR A 2 32.32 22.67 17.00
CA THR A 2 32.14 22.14 15.64
C THR A 2 32.00 20.62 15.73
N GLY A 3 31.04 20.01 15.01
CA GLY A 3 30.48 18.68 15.28
C GLY A 3 31.44 17.48 15.43
N GLN A 4 30.92 16.35 15.91
CA GLN A 4 31.67 15.13 16.21
C GLN A 4 31.78 14.18 14.99
N LEU A 5 32.91 13.49 14.83
CA LEU A 5 33.05 12.48 13.77
C LEU A 5 32.33 11.19 14.16
N VAL A 6 31.38 10.77 13.32
CA VAL A 6 30.61 9.54 13.49
C VAL A 6 30.91 8.62 12.30
N GLN A 7 31.19 7.35 12.60
CA GLN A 7 31.45 6.31 11.64
C GLN A 7 30.13 5.67 11.17
N TYR A 8 29.88 5.67 9.87
CA TYR A 8 28.72 5.01 9.24
C TYR A 8 29.21 3.84 8.39
N GLY A 9 28.88 2.62 8.82
CA GLY A 9 29.48 1.41 8.24
C GLY A 9 31.00 1.39 8.37
N ARG A 10 31.69 0.72 7.44
CA ARG A 10 33.17 0.61 7.46
C ARG A 10 33.89 1.75 6.74
N HIS A 11 33.28 2.28 5.68
CA HIS A 11 34.00 3.06 4.67
C HIS A 11 33.82 4.56 4.80
N ARG A 12 32.83 5.05 5.57
CA ARG A 12 32.46 6.47 5.59
C ARG A 12 32.40 7.04 7.00
N GLN A 13 32.98 8.22 7.16
CA GLN A 13 32.90 9.04 8.36
C GLN A 13 32.22 10.36 8.00
N ARG A 14 31.29 10.82 8.84
CA ARG A 14 30.63 12.12 8.69
C ARG A 14 30.78 12.95 9.96
N ARG A 15 31.00 14.25 9.81
CA ARG A 15 30.93 15.22 10.89
C ARG A 15 29.45 15.46 11.23
N SER A 16 28.99 14.93 12.35
CA SER A 16 27.61 15.04 12.82
C SER A 16 27.44 16.24 13.75
N TYR A 17 26.38 17.02 13.53
CA TYR A 17 25.98 18.13 14.39
C TYR A 17 24.94 17.75 15.46
N ALA A 18 24.66 16.45 15.62
CA ALA A 18 23.78 15.94 16.67
C ALA A 18 24.25 16.43 18.06
N ARG A 19 23.32 16.91 18.87
CA ARG A 19 23.57 17.36 20.25
C ARG A 19 22.94 16.45 21.28
N ILE A 20 21.98 15.63 20.86
CA ILE A 20 21.28 14.66 21.68
C ILE A 20 21.93 13.28 21.44
N SER A 21 22.21 12.55 22.52
CA SER A 21 22.66 11.17 22.43
C SER A 21 21.53 10.26 21.97
N GLU A 22 21.79 9.38 21.00
CA GLU A 22 20.86 8.32 20.63
C GLU A 22 20.73 7.31 21.77
N VAL A 23 19.53 7.20 22.36
CA VAL A 23 19.24 6.28 23.47
C VAL A 23 18.90 4.87 22.96
N LEU A 24 18.32 4.78 21.76
CA LEU A 24 17.88 3.54 21.13
C LEU A 24 18.29 3.55 19.66
N GLU A 25 18.87 2.44 19.18
CA GLU A 25 19.12 2.26 17.75
C GLU A 25 17.81 1.99 16.99
N LEU A 26 17.79 2.32 15.69
CA LEU A 26 16.63 2.05 14.85
C LEU A 26 16.37 0.54 14.77
N PRO A 27 15.10 0.09 14.88
CA PRO A 27 14.77 -1.30 14.65
C PRO A 27 14.96 -1.67 13.18
N ASN A 28 14.94 -2.98 12.88
CA ASN A 28 14.94 -3.45 11.50
C ASN A 28 13.72 -2.90 10.76
N LEU A 29 13.94 -2.06 9.75
CA LEU A 29 12.86 -1.33 9.10
C LEU A 29 11.92 -2.22 8.27
N ILE A 30 12.25 -3.48 7.97
CA ILE A 30 11.34 -4.41 7.29
C ILE A 30 10.65 -5.42 8.23
N GLU A 31 10.84 -5.29 9.54
CA GLU A 31 10.36 -6.26 10.53
C GLU A 31 8.84 -6.50 10.47
N ILE A 32 8.05 -5.47 10.13
CA ILE A 32 6.59 -5.56 10.02
C ILE A 32 6.11 -6.64 9.03
N GLN A 33 6.90 -6.89 7.98
CA GLN A 33 6.60 -7.93 6.99
C GLN A 33 7.05 -9.30 7.49
N THR A 34 8.32 -9.40 7.90
CA THR A 34 8.94 -10.68 8.26
C THR A 34 8.36 -11.28 9.53
N SER A 35 8.13 -10.47 10.58
CA SER A 35 7.58 -10.96 11.85
C SER A 35 6.15 -11.47 11.68
N SER A 36 5.33 -10.73 10.92
CA SER A 36 3.93 -11.10 10.68
C SER A 36 3.79 -12.40 9.87
N TYR A 37 4.65 -12.59 8.86
CA TYR A 37 4.62 -13.82 8.06
C TYR A 37 5.19 -15.02 8.83
N GLN A 38 6.23 -14.82 9.64
CA GLN A 38 6.78 -15.86 10.51
C GLN A 38 5.74 -16.34 11.53
N TRP A 39 5.05 -15.42 12.21
CA TRP A 39 3.93 -15.74 13.11
C TRP A 39 2.83 -16.55 12.39
N PHE A 40 2.48 -16.17 11.16
CA PHE A 40 1.49 -16.90 10.38
C PHE A 40 1.94 -18.35 10.08
N LEU A 41 3.21 -18.55 9.77
CA LEU A 41 3.79 -19.87 9.51
C LEU A 41 3.95 -20.73 10.75
N ASP A 42 4.16 -20.15 11.94
CA ASP A 42 4.43 -20.90 13.17
C ASP A 42 3.15 -21.17 14.00
N GLU A 43 2.22 -20.21 14.02
CA GLU A 43 1.01 -20.25 14.85
C GLU A 43 -0.26 -20.11 14.03
N GLY A 44 -0.32 -19.14 13.10
CA GLY A 44 -1.55 -18.78 12.38
C GLY A 44 -2.15 -19.92 11.56
N LEU A 45 -1.32 -20.70 10.86
CA LEU A 45 -1.74 -21.90 10.12
C LEU A 45 -2.30 -22.97 11.05
N ARG A 46 -1.63 -23.22 12.19
CA ARG A 46 -2.06 -24.20 13.19
C ARG A 46 -3.43 -23.82 13.78
N GLU A 47 -3.61 -22.55 14.15
CA GLU A 47 -4.87 -22.04 14.69
C GLU A 47 -6.04 -22.26 13.70
N MET A 48 -5.83 -22.04 12.41
CA MET A 48 -6.88 -22.23 11.41
C MET A 48 -7.30 -23.69 11.23
N PHE A 49 -6.33 -24.62 11.23
CA PHE A 49 -6.66 -26.05 11.14
C PHE A 49 -7.41 -26.51 12.40
N GLN A 50 -7.03 -26.01 13.57
CA GLN A 50 -7.73 -26.28 14.83
C GLN A 50 -9.14 -25.68 14.87
N ASP A 51 -9.38 -24.51 14.26
CA ASP A 51 -10.70 -23.87 14.24
C ASP A 51 -11.75 -24.66 13.43
N ILE A 52 -11.30 -25.39 12.41
CA ILE A 52 -12.17 -26.17 11.53
C ILE A 52 -12.25 -27.64 11.98
N SER A 53 -11.24 -28.12 12.71
CA SER A 53 -11.20 -29.47 13.28
C SER A 53 -12.00 -29.53 14.60
N PRO A 54 -12.82 -30.57 14.85
CA PRO A 54 -13.18 -31.66 13.95
C PRO A 54 -14.31 -31.29 12.97
N ILE A 55 -14.26 -31.88 11.77
CA ILE A 55 -15.36 -31.87 10.80
C ILE A 55 -16.19 -33.13 10.98
N GLU A 56 -17.45 -32.98 11.41
CA GLU A 56 -18.38 -34.09 11.60
C GLU A 56 -19.48 -34.11 10.53
N ASP A 57 -19.93 -35.32 10.19
CA ASP A 57 -21.12 -35.54 9.36
C ASP A 57 -22.42 -35.15 10.10
N PHE A 58 -23.56 -35.19 9.41
CA PHE A 58 -24.84 -34.81 10.03
C PHE A 58 -25.29 -35.77 11.15
N THR A 59 -24.81 -37.02 11.12
CA THR A 59 -25.13 -38.08 12.08
C THR A 59 -24.17 -38.15 13.28
N GLY A 60 -23.03 -37.47 13.20
CA GLY A 60 -21.94 -37.51 14.18
C GLY A 60 -21.06 -38.77 14.15
N ASN A 61 -21.22 -39.63 13.12
CA ASN A 61 -20.59 -40.96 13.01
C ASN A 61 -19.18 -40.90 12.43
N LEU A 62 -18.99 -40.10 11.38
CA LEU A 62 -17.68 -39.83 10.79
C LEU A 62 -17.14 -38.50 11.30
N SER A 63 -15.88 -38.48 11.72
CA SER A 63 -15.18 -37.27 12.16
C SER A 63 -13.80 -37.19 11.51
N LEU A 64 -13.50 -36.04 10.90
CA LEU A 64 -12.21 -35.78 10.27
C LEU A 64 -11.47 -34.68 11.04
N GLU A 65 -10.25 -35.00 11.47
CA GLU A 65 -9.38 -34.15 12.29
C GLU A 65 -8.12 -33.77 11.52
N PHE A 66 -7.69 -32.52 11.68
CA PHE A 66 -6.39 -32.04 11.21
C PHE A 66 -5.41 -32.07 12.38
N ILE A 67 -4.33 -32.86 12.26
CA ILE A 67 -3.38 -33.08 13.35
C ILE A 67 -2.22 -32.09 13.30
N ASP A 68 -1.51 -32.05 12.17
CA ASP A 68 -0.33 -31.21 12.00
C ASP A 68 -0.08 -30.91 10.51
N TYR A 69 0.82 -29.97 10.21
CA TYR A 69 1.23 -29.65 8.85
C TYR A 69 2.75 -29.57 8.73
N SER A 70 3.23 -29.71 7.50
CA SER A 70 4.63 -29.52 7.13
C SER A 70 4.72 -28.74 5.83
N LEU A 71 5.64 -27.77 5.77
CA LEU A 71 6.07 -27.16 4.53
C LEU A 71 7.33 -27.88 4.04
N GLY A 72 7.33 -28.30 2.78
CA GLY A 72 8.53 -28.83 2.14
C GLY A 72 9.48 -27.72 1.67
N GLU A 73 10.51 -28.10 0.91
CA GLU A 73 11.43 -27.13 0.31
C GLU A 73 10.87 -26.54 -0.99
N PRO A 74 11.20 -25.27 -1.30
CA PRO A 74 10.82 -24.65 -2.57
C PRO A 74 11.50 -25.36 -3.75
N LYS A 75 10.79 -25.49 -4.87
CA LYS A 75 11.29 -26.19 -6.07
C LYS A 75 12.45 -25.45 -6.76
N TYR A 76 12.43 -24.13 -6.70
CA TYR A 76 13.37 -23.24 -7.37
C TYR A 76 13.83 -22.16 -6.40
N SER A 77 15.03 -21.62 -6.65
CA SER A 77 15.51 -20.43 -5.96
C SER A 77 14.75 -19.17 -6.39
N VAL A 78 14.85 -18.09 -5.59
CA VAL A 78 14.17 -16.82 -5.87
C VAL A 78 14.54 -16.26 -7.25
N ASP A 79 15.82 -16.32 -7.63
CA ASP A 79 16.30 -15.82 -8.93
C ASP A 79 15.77 -16.67 -10.10
N GLU A 80 15.74 -17.99 -9.94
CA GLU A 80 15.19 -18.91 -10.95
C GLU A 80 13.68 -18.73 -11.13
N CYS A 81 12.96 -18.42 -10.03
CA CYS A 81 11.54 -18.12 -10.11
C CYS A 81 11.25 -16.88 -10.97
N LYS A 82 12.05 -15.82 -10.80
CA LYS A 82 11.95 -14.60 -11.61
C LYS A 82 12.31 -14.86 -13.07
N GLU A 83 13.30 -15.69 -13.31
CA GLU A 83 13.75 -16.01 -14.67
C GLU A 83 12.72 -16.86 -15.44
N ARG A 84 12.06 -17.81 -14.77
CA ARG A 84 11.12 -18.77 -15.39
C ARG A 84 9.65 -18.33 -15.35
N ASP A 85 9.35 -17.15 -14.82
CA ASP A 85 7.98 -16.67 -14.52
C ASP A 85 7.16 -17.62 -13.65
N VAL A 86 7.81 -18.31 -12.71
CA VAL A 86 7.13 -19.18 -11.76
C VAL A 86 6.99 -18.51 -10.39
N THR A 87 6.14 -19.07 -9.54
CA THR A 87 5.92 -18.58 -8.18
C THR A 87 6.92 -19.22 -7.22
N TYR A 88 7.55 -18.42 -6.36
CA TYR A 88 8.38 -18.94 -5.27
C TYR A 88 7.47 -19.53 -4.17
N ALA A 89 7.35 -20.85 -4.16
CA ALA A 89 6.40 -21.56 -3.32
C ALA A 89 6.97 -22.90 -2.83
N ALA A 90 6.49 -23.35 -1.67
CA ALA A 90 6.80 -24.63 -1.06
C ALA A 90 5.56 -25.52 -0.94
N PRO A 91 5.69 -26.85 -1.10
CA PRO A 91 4.56 -27.76 -1.00
C PRO A 91 4.07 -27.88 0.45
N LEU A 92 2.79 -27.55 0.70
CA LEU A 92 2.13 -27.73 1.99
C LEU A 92 1.50 -29.12 2.08
N ARG A 93 1.86 -29.90 3.10
CA ARG A 93 1.25 -31.21 3.41
C ARG A 93 0.65 -31.18 4.80
N VAL A 94 -0.52 -31.77 4.97
CA VAL A 94 -1.25 -31.81 6.24
C VAL A 94 -1.55 -33.25 6.61
N LYS A 95 -1.26 -33.61 7.85
CA LYS A 95 -1.58 -34.91 8.43
C LYS A 95 -3.02 -34.92 8.91
N VAL A 96 -3.83 -35.76 8.28
CA VAL A 96 -5.28 -35.83 8.51
C VAL A 96 -5.63 -37.19 9.12
N ARG A 97 -6.53 -37.19 10.10
CA ARG A 97 -7.07 -38.38 10.73
C ARG A 97 -8.58 -38.47 10.47
N LEU A 98 -9.04 -39.60 9.94
CA LEU A 98 -10.46 -39.92 9.81
C LEU A 98 -10.82 -40.97 10.86
N ILE A 99 -11.81 -40.66 11.70
CA ILE A 99 -12.33 -41.50 12.76
C ILE A 99 -13.75 -41.92 12.39
N ASN A 100 -13.98 -43.22 12.29
CA ASN A 100 -15.34 -43.76 12.22
C ASN A 100 -15.76 -44.24 13.61
N LYS A 101 -16.71 -43.53 14.24
CA LYS A 101 -17.17 -43.84 15.60
C LYS A 101 -17.99 -45.13 15.69
N GLU A 102 -18.59 -45.60 14.59
CA GLU A 102 -19.34 -46.86 14.57
C GLU A 102 -18.42 -48.09 14.53
N THR A 103 -17.35 -48.05 13.74
CA THR A 103 -16.40 -49.18 13.58
C THR A 103 -15.19 -49.07 14.50
N GLY A 104 -14.90 -47.88 15.03
CA GLY A 104 -13.67 -47.58 15.76
C GLY A 104 -12.42 -47.50 14.87
N GLU A 105 -12.58 -47.51 13.54
CA GLU A 105 -11.47 -47.46 12.60
C GLU A 105 -10.90 -46.03 12.51
N VAL A 106 -9.57 -45.92 12.64
CA VAL A 106 -8.83 -44.66 12.53
C VAL A 106 -7.86 -44.77 11.36
N LYS A 107 -8.02 -43.88 10.36
CA LYS A 107 -7.13 -43.80 9.20
C LYS A 107 -6.38 -42.47 9.23
N GLU A 108 -5.05 -42.52 9.33
CA GLU A 108 -4.18 -41.35 9.22
C GLU A 108 -3.48 -41.33 7.86
N GLN A 109 -3.42 -40.15 7.23
CA GLN A 109 -2.75 -39.96 5.95
C GLN A 109 -2.20 -38.53 5.82
N ASP A 110 -1.04 -38.40 5.17
CA ASP A 110 -0.52 -37.10 4.75
C ASP A 110 -1.13 -36.69 3.42
N VAL A 111 -1.84 -35.56 3.41
CA VAL A 111 -2.56 -35.04 2.25
C VAL A 111 -1.86 -33.77 1.77
N PHE A 112 -1.55 -33.71 0.47
CA PHE A 112 -1.02 -32.50 -0.16
C PHE A 112 -2.12 -31.45 -0.30
N MET A 113 -1.90 -30.26 0.27
CA MET A 113 -2.86 -29.15 0.30
C MET A 113 -2.64 -28.11 -0.81
N GLY A 114 -1.50 -28.15 -1.49
CA GLY A 114 -1.12 -27.21 -2.54
C GLY A 114 0.27 -26.62 -2.33
N ASP A 115 0.76 -25.93 -3.36
CA ASP A 115 1.99 -25.13 -3.27
C ASP A 115 1.65 -23.77 -2.62
N PHE A 116 2.34 -23.43 -1.53
CA PHE A 116 2.12 -22.21 -0.75
C PHE A 116 3.22 -21.18 -1.02
N PRO A 117 2.89 -19.95 -1.46
CA PRO A 117 3.88 -18.92 -1.72
C PRO A 117 4.68 -18.53 -0.47
N LEU A 118 6.01 -18.50 -0.59
CA LEU A 118 6.93 -18.14 0.50
C LEU A 118 7.37 -16.68 0.40
N MET A 119 7.56 -16.04 1.56
CA MET A 119 8.19 -14.73 1.64
C MET A 119 9.71 -14.87 1.48
N THR A 120 10.32 -13.95 0.72
CA THR A 120 11.77 -13.85 0.55
C THR A 120 12.42 -13.22 1.80
N GLU A 121 13.76 -13.34 1.92
CA GLU A 121 14.52 -12.70 3.02
C GLU A 121 14.36 -11.16 3.05
N THR A 122 13.97 -10.54 1.92
CA THR A 122 13.79 -9.09 1.80
C THR A 122 12.37 -8.61 2.11
N GLY A 123 11.46 -9.52 2.51
CA GLY A 123 10.07 -9.21 2.86
C GLY A 123 9.12 -9.08 1.65
N THR A 124 9.41 -9.78 0.55
CA THR A 124 8.64 -9.73 -0.71
C THR A 124 8.14 -11.12 -1.12
N PHE A 125 7.26 -11.20 -2.11
CA PHE A 125 6.80 -12.46 -2.71
C PHE A 125 7.07 -12.47 -4.21
N VAL A 126 7.51 -13.60 -4.76
CA VAL A 126 7.63 -13.77 -6.22
C VAL A 126 6.42 -14.55 -6.72
N ILE A 127 5.55 -13.88 -7.47
CA ILE A 127 4.31 -14.46 -8.02
C ILE A 127 4.36 -14.35 -9.54
N ASN A 128 4.42 -15.49 -10.21
CA ASN A 128 4.60 -15.59 -11.67
C ASN A 128 5.77 -14.73 -12.18
N GLY A 129 6.96 -14.88 -11.58
CA GLY A 129 8.16 -14.11 -11.91
C GLY A 129 8.21 -12.67 -11.39
N ALA A 130 7.07 -12.06 -11.07
CA ALA A 130 7.02 -10.67 -10.61
C ALA A 130 7.14 -10.56 -9.09
N GLU A 131 7.96 -9.61 -8.63
CA GLU A 131 8.01 -9.26 -7.20
C GLU A 131 6.80 -8.43 -6.77
N ARG A 132 6.17 -8.88 -5.70
CA ARG A 132 5.00 -8.26 -5.07
C ARG A 132 5.23 -8.03 -3.58
N VAL A 133 4.58 -6.99 -3.07
CA VAL A 133 4.53 -6.64 -1.65
C VAL A 133 3.08 -6.68 -1.20
N ILE A 134 2.84 -7.30 -0.05
CA ILE A 134 1.53 -7.26 0.61
C ILE A 134 1.51 -6.07 1.56
N VAL A 135 0.76 -5.04 1.19
CA VAL A 135 0.67 -3.79 1.95
C VAL A 135 -0.21 -3.99 3.18
N SER A 136 0.25 -3.55 4.35
CA SER A 136 -0.52 -3.63 5.59
C SER A 136 -1.76 -2.73 5.51
N GLN A 137 -2.89 -3.24 6.01
CA GLN A 137 -4.17 -2.56 5.91
C GLN A 137 -4.57 -1.94 7.25
N LEU A 138 -4.90 -0.65 7.26
CA LEU A 138 -5.45 0.02 8.45
C LEU A 138 -6.98 -0.12 8.46
N VAL A 139 -7.51 -0.79 9.48
CA VAL A 139 -8.95 -1.04 9.64
C VAL A 139 -9.42 -0.64 11.04
N ARG A 140 -10.73 -0.45 11.20
CA ARG A 140 -11.31 -0.26 12.55
C ARG A 140 -11.17 -1.55 13.35
N SER A 141 -10.73 -1.43 14.60
CA SER A 141 -10.63 -2.58 15.50
C SER A 141 -12.02 -3.09 15.90
N PRO A 142 -12.23 -4.40 16.09
CA PRO A 142 -13.47 -4.91 16.66
C PRO A 142 -13.63 -4.42 18.11
N SER A 143 -14.73 -3.75 18.42
CA SER A 143 -15.04 -3.22 19.76
C SER A 143 -16.48 -2.74 19.83
N VAL A 144 -16.87 -2.24 21.00
CA VAL A 144 -18.02 -1.34 21.16
C VAL A 144 -17.56 0.10 20.99
N TYR A 145 -18.26 0.86 20.15
CA TYR A 145 -18.02 2.26 19.88
C TYR A 145 -19.24 3.09 20.24
N TYR A 146 -19.03 4.21 20.92
CA TYR A 146 -20.07 5.17 21.24
C TYR A 146 -19.79 6.52 20.56
N SER A 147 -20.80 7.10 19.92
CA SER A 147 -20.69 8.41 19.28
C SER A 147 -21.85 9.31 19.69
N GLY A 148 -21.55 10.59 19.88
CA GLY A 148 -22.55 11.63 20.09
C GLY A 148 -22.92 12.28 18.76
N LYS A 149 -24.22 12.47 18.50
CA LYS A 149 -24.72 13.27 17.38
C LYS A 149 -25.71 14.30 17.89
N VAL A 150 -25.46 15.56 17.58
CA VAL A 150 -26.43 16.62 17.84
C VAL A 150 -27.46 16.60 16.72
N ASP A 151 -28.72 16.39 17.07
CA ASP A 151 -29.83 16.47 16.11
C ASP A 151 -30.06 17.94 15.69
N LYS A 152 -30.77 18.15 14.58
CA LYS A 152 -31.11 19.48 14.05
C LYS A 152 -31.84 20.37 15.07
N ASN A 153 -32.52 19.76 16.04
CA ASN A 153 -33.25 20.43 17.11
C ASN A 153 -32.37 20.75 18.34
N GLY A 154 -31.06 20.49 18.29
CA GLY A 154 -30.13 20.75 19.38
C GLY A 154 -30.11 19.69 20.49
N LYS A 155 -30.98 18.67 20.43
CA LYS A 155 -30.92 17.51 21.33
C LYS A 155 -29.68 16.66 21.02
N ARG A 156 -28.97 16.22 22.07
CA ARG A 156 -27.85 15.26 21.95
C ARG A 156 -28.42 13.84 21.88
N GLY A 157 -28.38 13.24 20.71
CA GLY A 157 -28.62 11.80 20.55
C GLY A 157 -27.30 11.05 20.64
N PHE A 158 -27.31 9.87 21.24
CA PHE A 158 -26.17 8.96 21.19
C PHE A 158 -26.46 7.80 20.26
N THR A 159 -25.40 7.24 19.69
CA THR A 159 -25.45 5.98 18.97
C THR A 159 -24.31 5.09 19.46
N ALA A 160 -24.55 3.79 19.53
CA ALA A 160 -23.51 2.81 19.79
C ALA A 160 -23.45 1.79 18.68
N THR A 161 -22.29 1.18 18.47
CA THR A 161 -22.12 0.10 17.51
C THR A 161 -21.17 -0.94 18.08
N VAL A 162 -21.61 -2.18 18.13
CA VAL A 162 -20.79 -3.35 18.45
C VAL A 162 -20.34 -3.97 17.13
N ILE A 163 -19.05 -3.84 16.84
CA ILE A 163 -18.43 -4.30 15.59
C ILE A 163 -17.65 -5.59 15.87
N PRO A 164 -18.06 -6.75 15.32
CA PRO A 164 -17.27 -7.97 15.40
C PRO A 164 -16.12 -7.99 14.39
N ASN A 165 -15.18 -8.92 14.58
CA ASN A 165 -14.20 -9.24 13.55
C ASN A 165 -14.89 -9.94 12.35
N ARG A 166 -15.82 -10.85 12.66
CA ARG A 166 -16.70 -11.54 11.71
C ARG A 166 -18.04 -11.83 12.40
N GLY A 167 -19.15 -11.48 11.77
CA GLY A 167 -20.49 -11.76 12.30
C GLY A 167 -21.46 -10.61 12.11
N ALA A 168 -22.62 -10.70 12.76
CA ALA A 168 -23.68 -9.70 12.69
C ALA A 168 -23.37 -8.46 13.54
N TRP A 169 -23.78 -7.28 13.08
CA TRP A 169 -23.60 -6.04 13.83
C TRP A 169 -24.76 -5.79 14.79
N LEU A 170 -24.48 -5.15 15.93
CA LEU A 170 -25.49 -4.59 16.83
C LEU A 170 -25.31 -3.08 16.91
N GLU A 171 -26.38 -2.33 16.63
CA GLU A 171 -26.37 -0.87 16.63
C GLU A 171 -27.45 -0.36 17.58
N TYR A 172 -27.10 0.57 18.47
CA TYR A 172 -28.04 1.25 19.37
C TYR A 172 -28.19 2.71 18.95
N GLU A 173 -29.40 3.25 19.05
CA GLU A 173 -29.65 4.67 18.74
C GLU A 173 -30.77 5.24 19.60
N THR A 174 -30.62 6.51 19.99
CA THR A 174 -31.68 7.27 20.66
C THR A 174 -32.46 8.11 19.64
N ASP A 175 -33.78 8.13 19.74
CA ASP A 175 -34.63 9.00 18.92
C ASP A 175 -34.91 10.37 19.59
N ALA A 176 -35.65 11.24 18.90
CA ALA A 176 -36.00 12.57 19.42
C ALA A 176 -37.01 12.53 20.59
N LYS A 177 -37.71 11.40 20.79
CA LYS A 177 -38.67 11.13 21.85
C LYS A 177 -38.03 10.42 23.05
N ASP A 178 -36.70 10.38 23.10
CA ASP A 178 -35.96 9.79 24.21
C ASP A 178 -36.23 8.27 24.35
N VAL A 179 -36.53 7.59 23.23
CA VAL A 179 -36.69 6.14 23.13
C VAL A 179 -35.42 5.51 22.54
N VAL A 180 -34.99 4.39 23.12
CA VAL A 180 -33.79 3.67 22.69
C VAL A 180 -34.15 2.48 21.79
N TYR A 181 -33.55 2.47 20.61
CA TYR A 181 -33.73 1.43 19.61
C TYR A 181 -32.45 0.61 19.42
N VAL A 182 -32.62 -0.63 18.99
CA VAL A 182 -31.58 -1.54 18.51
C VAL A 182 -31.86 -1.93 17.05
N ARG A 183 -30.80 -2.07 16.26
CA ARG A 183 -30.82 -2.72 14.96
C ARG A 183 -29.89 -3.92 14.97
N ILE A 184 -30.39 -5.04 14.45
CA ILE A 184 -29.62 -6.27 14.29
C ILE A 184 -29.25 -6.38 12.80
N ASP A 185 -27.97 -6.38 12.47
CA ASP A 185 -27.48 -6.58 11.10
C ASP A 185 -28.12 -5.64 10.06
N ARG A 186 -28.23 -4.35 10.40
CA ARG A 186 -28.81 -3.28 9.56
C ARG A 186 -30.28 -3.49 9.16
N THR A 187 -31.02 -4.29 9.92
CA THR A 187 -32.48 -4.43 9.77
C THR A 187 -33.24 -3.24 10.36
N ARG A 188 -34.59 -3.31 10.34
CA ARG A 188 -35.45 -2.26 10.89
C ARG A 188 -35.25 -2.11 12.40
N LYS A 189 -35.47 -0.87 12.90
CA LYS A 189 -35.36 -0.52 14.31
C LYS A 189 -36.36 -1.29 15.17
N LEU A 190 -35.90 -1.82 16.29
CA LEU A 190 -36.69 -2.45 17.35
C LEU A 190 -36.40 -1.75 18.68
N PRO A 191 -37.35 -1.59 19.61
CA PRO A 191 -37.03 -1.12 20.96
C PRO A 191 -35.99 -2.03 21.61
N VAL A 192 -35.01 -1.47 22.34
CA VAL A 192 -33.93 -2.27 22.95
C VAL A 192 -34.44 -3.32 23.96
N THR A 193 -35.60 -3.05 24.57
CA THR A 193 -36.28 -3.96 25.50
C THR A 193 -36.72 -5.28 24.84
N VAL A 194 -37.05 -5.27 23.53
CA VAL A 194 -37.36 -6.50 22.78
C VAL A 194 -36.15 -7.45 22.76
N LEU A 195 -34.94 -6.90 22.61
CA LEU A 195 -33.71 -7.70 22.67
C LEU A 195 -33.45 -8.23 24.08
N LEU A 196 -33.68 -7.43 25.12
CA LEU A 196 -33.54 -7.86 26.53
C LEU A 196 -34.52 -8.99 26.88
N ARG A 197 -35.78 -8.88 26.42
CA ARG A 197 -36.78 -9.95 26.57
C ARG A 197 -36.34 -11.22 25.85
N ALA A 198 -35.87 -11.12 24.61
CA ALA A 198 -35.36 -12.27 23.86
C ALA A 198 -34.17 -12.96 24.56
N LEU A 199 -33.28 -12.21 25.23
CA LEU A 199 -32.18 -12.80 26.00
C LEU A 199 -32.64 -13.59 27.24
N GLY A 200 -33.85 -13.35 27.74
CA GLY A 200 -34.47 -14.10 28.84
C GLY A 200 -34.93 -13.26 30.03
N PHE A 201 -34.92 -11.93 29.92
CA PHE A 201 -35.47 -11.00 30.91
C PHE A 201 -36.89 -10.61 30.50
N GLY A 202 -37.85 -11.49 30.78
CA GLY A 202 -39.17 -11.47 30.15
C GLY A 202 -40.09 -10.37 30.66
N SER A 203 -39.92 -9.92 31.91
CA SER A 203 -40.81 -8.95 32.56
C SER A 203 -40.19 -7.56 32.70
N ASP A 204 -41.04 -6.53 32.71
CA ASP A 204 -40.63 -5.13 32.87
C ASP A 204 -39.92 -4.90 34.21
N GLN A 205 -40.37 -5.62 35.24
CA GLN A 205 -39.80 -5.57 36.58
C GLN A 205 -38.36 -6.11 36.60
N GLU A 206 -38.09 -7.25 35.95
CA GLU A 206 -36.74 -7.80 35.82
C GLU A 206 -35.79 -6.85 35.08
N ILE A 207 -36.27 -6.25 33.97
CA ILE A 207 -35.48 -5.30 33.18
C ILE A 207 -35.15 -4.04 33.99
N THR A 208 -36.11 -3.54 34.77
CA THR A 208 -35.94 -2.36 35.63
C THR A 208 -35.00 -2.62 36.80
N GLU A 209 -35.08 -3.80 37.42
CA GLU A 209 -34.15 -4.21 38.48
C GLU A 209 -32.71 -4.38 37.94
N LEU A 210 -32.58 -4.89 36.71
CA LEU A 210 -31.28 -5.13 36.07
C LEU A 210 -30.56 -3.82 35.74
N LEU A 211 -31.19 -2.93 34.97
CA LEU A 211 -30.55 -1.70 34.46
C LEU A 211 -30.70 -0.50 35.40
N GLY A 212 -31.60 -0.59 36.39
CA GLY A 212 -31.99 0.53 37.24
C GLY A 212 -33.14 1.36 36.63
N ASP A 213 -33.85 2.09 37.49
CA ASP A 213 -34.98 2.93 37.07
C ASP A 213 -34.49 4.20 36.35
N ASN A 214 -34.90 4.35 35.09
CA ASN A 214 -34.45 5.40 34.18
C ASN A 214 -35.61 5.83 33.26
N GLU A 215 -35.80 7.14 33.08
CA GLU A 215 -36.81 7.73 32.20
C GLU A 215 -36.72 7.23 30.75
N TYR A 216 -35.51 7.12 30.19
CA TYR A 216 -35.29 6.58 28.84
C TYR A 216 -35.72 5.11 28.73
N LEU A 217 -35.54 4.34 29.81
CA LEU A 217 -35.95 2.94 29.88
C LEU A 217 -37.48 2.83 30.00
N SER A 218 -38.12 3.64 30.86
CA SER A 218 -39.58 3.70 31.00
C SER A 218 -40.27 4.05 29.67
N ASN A 219 -39.78 5.08 28.97
CA ASN A 219 -40.29 5.47 27.66
C ASN A 219 -40.14 4.35 26.62
N THR A 220 -39.06 3.57 26.71
CA THR A 220 -38.81 2.45 25.80
C THR A 220 -39.71 1.25 26.11
N LEU A 221 -39.95 0.95 27.40
CA LEU A 221 -40.89 -0.09 27.84
C LEU A 221 -42.33 0.24 27.43
N GLU A 222 -42.77 1.51 27.54
CA GLU A 222 -44.09 1.94 27.06
C GLU A 222 -44.25 1.79 25.54
N LYS A 223 -43.14 1.88 24.79
CA LYS A 223 -43.14 1.75 23.33
C LYS A 223 -43.01 0.30 22.86
N ASP A 224 -42.63 -0.62 23.74
CA ASP A 224 -42.49 -2.04 23.46
C ASP A 224 -43.87 -2.67 23.25
N ASN A 225 -44.05 -3.34 22.11
CA ASN A 225 -45.30 -4.03 21.79
C ASN A 225 -45.32 -5.49 22.31
N THR A 226 -44.22 -5.94 22.94
CA THR A 226 -44.03 -7.32 23.40
C THR A 226 -44.08 -7.39 24.93
N ASP A 227 -44.73 -8.43 25.45
CA ASP A 227 -44.99 -8.65 26.89
C ASP A 227 -44.33 -9.93 27.43
N SER A 228 -43.67 -10.70 26.56
CA SER A 228 -43.14 -12.02 26.87
C SER A 228 -41.95 -12.37 25.98
N THR A 229 -41.08 -13.25 26.47
CA THR A 229 -39.89 -13.74 25.77
C THR A 229 -40.23 -14.37 24.42
N GLU A 230 -41.31 -15.14 24.35
CA GLU A 230 -41.74 -15.82 23.11
C GLU A 230 -42.14 -14.83 22.03
N LYS A 231 -42.97 -13.83 22.36
CA LYS A 231 -43.38 -12.79 21.38
C LYS A 231 -42.19 -11.96 20.92
N ALA A 232 -41.24 -11.64 21.81
CA ALA A 232 -40.03 -10.92 21.46
C ALA A 232 -39.15 -11.70 20.48
N LEU A 233 -38.99 -13.03 20.69
CA LEU A 233 -38.27 -13.90 19.77
C LEU A 233 -38.94 -13.95 18.38
N LEU A 234 -40.27 -14.06 18.33
CA LEU A 234 -41.03 -14.08 17.07
C LEU A 234 -40.90 -12.74 16.32
N GLU A 235 -41.03 -11.60 17.01
CA GLU A 235 -40.87 -10.28 16.40
C GLU A 235 -39.47 -10.12 15.80
N ILE A 236 -38.41 -10.52 16.52
CA ILE A 236 -37.04 -10.47 15.97
C ILE A 236 -36.92 -11.39 14.73
N TYR A 237 -37.51 -12.58 14.76
CA TYR A 237 -37.46 -13.51 13.64
C TYR A 237 -38.14 -12.97 12.39
N GLU A 238 -39.34 -12.40 12.52
CA GLU A 238 -40.08 -11.81 11.40
C GLU A 238 -39.30 -10.67 10.72
N ARG A 239 -38.51 -9.92 11.49
CA ARG A 239 -37.66 -8.85 10.95
C ARG A 239 -36.42 -9.39 10.25
N LEU A 240 -35.80 -10.44 10.78
CA LEU A 240 -34.59 -11.04 10.21
C LEU A 240 -34.88 -11.90 8.98
N ARG A 241 -36.03 -12.58 8.95
CA ARG A 241 -36.45 -13.48 7.87
C ARG A 241 -37.89 -13.19 7.44
N PRO A 242 -38.11 -12.10 6.68
CA PRO A 242 -39.44 -11.76 6.19
C PRO A 242 -39.95 -12.85 5.24
N GLY A 243 -41.09 -13.45 5.57
CA GLY A 243 -41.79 -14.44 4.74
C GLY A 243 -41.64 -15.91 5.17
N GLU A 244 -40.79 -16.23 6.15
CA GLU A 244 -40.78 -17.55 6.79
C GLU A 244 -41.73 -17.57 7.99
N PRO A 245 -42.52 -18.64 8.20
CA PRO A 245 -43.41 -18.73 9.36
C PRO A 245 -42.58 -18.77 10.66
N PRO A 246 -42.78 -17.83 11.60
CA PRO A 246 -41.96 -17.73 12.79
C PRO A 246 -42.36 -18.81 13.81
N THR A 247 -41.40 -19.58 14.29
CA THR A 247 -41.58 -20.47 15.46
C THR A 247 -40.56 -20.08 16.53
N VAL A 248 -40.93 -20.24 17.80
CA VAL A 248 -40.07 -19.85 18.93
C VAL A 248 -38.73 -20.61 18.90
N GLU A 249 -38.76 -21.89 18.57
CA GLU A 249 -37.58 -22.74 18.50
C GLU A 249 -36.63 -22.32 17.36
N ASN A 250 -37.17 -22.03 16.18
CA ASN A 250 -36.38 -21.51 15.06
C ASN A 250 -35.82 -20.12 15.37
N ALA A 251 -36.59 -19.27 16.04
CA ALA A 251 -36.16 -17.93 16.45
C ALA A 251 -35.00 -17.97 17.46
N LYS A 252 -35.11 -18.85 18.46
CA LYS A 252 -34.05 -19.09 19.43
C LYS A 252 -32.79 -19.63 18.75
N SER A 253 -32.92 -20.68 17.94
CA SER A 253 -31.79 -21.26 17.20
C SER A 253 -31.11 -20.26 16.25
N LEU A 254 -31.89 -19.40 15.59
CA LEU A 254 -31.36 -18.35 14.73
C LEU A 254 -30.51 -17.33 15.50
N LEU A 255 -30.94 -16.89 16.68
CA LEU A 255 -30.17 -15.94 17.50
C LEU A 255 -28.92 -16.59 18.09
N VAL A 256 -29.02 -17.83 18.58
CA VAL A 256 -27.85 -18.60 19.05
C VAL A 256 -26.82 -18.72 17.94
N SER A 257 -27.22 -19.22 16.77
CA SER A 257 -26.31 -19.40 15.63
C SER A 257 -25.73 -18.10 15.10
N ARG A 258 -26.42 -16.96 15.25
CA ARG A 258 -25.97 -15.68 14.70
C ARG A 258 -25.01 -14.94 15.62
N PHE A 259 -25.15 -15.04 16.94
CA PHE A 259 -24.34 -14.30 17.91
C PHE A 259 -23.46 -15.17 18.80
N PHE A 260 -23.96 -16.32 19.24
CA PHE A 260 -23.30 -17.13 20.28
C PHE A 260 -22.56 -18.36 19.73
N ASP A 261 -22.67 -18.65 18.43
CA ASP A 261 -21.91 -19.70 17.75
C ASP A 261 -20.52 -19.20 17.32
N PRO A 262 -19.41 -19.76 17.87
CA PRO A 262 -18.04 -19.36 17.52
C PRO A 262 -17.70 -19.53 16.02
N LYS A 263 -18.37 -20.46 15.32
CA LYS A 263 -18.12 -20.68 13.89
C LYS A 263 -18.68 -19.56 13.02
N ARG A 264 -19.70 -18.84 13.50
CA ARG A 264 -20.41 -17.78 12.75
C ARG A 264 -20.11 -16.38 13.27
N TYR A 265 -19.82 -16.24 14.57
CA TYR A 265 -19.51 -14.98 15.22
C TYR A 265 -18.15 -15.04 15.90
N ASP A 266 -17.28 -14.10 15.56
CA ASP A 266 -15.91 -14.03 16.05
C ASP A 266 -15.50 -12.56 16.27
N LEU A 267 -14.95 -12.30 17.46
CA LEU A 267 -14.37 -11.03 17.90
C LEU A 267 -12.85 -11.02 17.70
N ALA A 268 -12.23 -12.18 17.49
CA ALA A 268 -10.80 -12.43 17.64
C ALA A 268 -10.27 -12.04 19.04
N ASN A 269 -9.00 -12.36 19.31
CA ASN A 269 -8.35 -12.02 20.58
C ASN A 269 -8.35 -10.50 20.83
N VAL A 270 -8.13 -9.70 19.77
CA VAL A 270 -8.14 -8.24 19.83
C VAL A 270 -9.51 -7.69 20.25
N GLY A 271 -10.60 -8.25 19.73
CA GLY A 271 -11.94 -7.73 20.00
C GLY A 271 -12.36 -8.03 21.41
N ARG A 272 -12.07 -9.24 21.90
CA ARG A 272 -12.26 -9.59 23.32
C ARG A 272 -11.45 -8.68 24.23
N TYR A 273 -10.19 -8.41 23.90
CA TYR A 273 -9.34 -7.47 24.65
C TYR A 273 -9.93 -6.04 24.68
N LYS A 274 -10.33 -5.49 23.53
CA LYS A 274 -10.90 -4.14 23.43
C LYS A 274 -12.25 -4.02 24.13
N ILE A 275 -13.14 -5.00 23.98
CA ILE A 275 -14.45 -5.01 24.65
C ILE A 275 -14.27 -5.07 26.17
N ASN A 276 -13.39 -5.95 26.66
CA ASN A 276 -13.10 -6.02 28.10
C ASN A 276 -12.54 -4.70 28.61
N LYS A 277 -11.59 -4.07 27.89
CA LYS A 277 -11.02 -2.76 28.27
C LYS A 277 -12.07 -1.64 28.27
N LYS A 278 -12.97 -1.60 27.27
CA LYS A 278 -14.01 -0.57 27.13
C LYS A 278 -15.15 -0.74 28.14
N LEU A 279 -15.62 -1.97 28.33
CA LEU A 279 -16.73 -2.29 29.24
C LEU A 279 -16.26 -2.54 30.69
N HIS A 280 -14.96 -2.42 30.97
CA HIS A 280 -14.46 -2.44 32.33
C HIS A 280 -15.09 -1.30 33.16
N ILE A 281 -15.41 -1.58 34.42
CA ILE A 281 -16.11 -0.61 35.27
C ILE A 281 -15.20 0.55 35.71
N LYS A 282 -13.87 0.33 35.76
CA LYS A 282 -12.83 1.32 36.14
C LYS A 282 -13.09 2.70 35.52
N ASN A 283 -13.18 2.75 34.19
CA ASN A 283 -13.22 4.03 33.46
C ASN A 283 -14.51 4.81 33.73
N ARG A 284 -15.61 4.12 34.01
CA ARG A 284 -16.91 4.75 34.30
C ARG A 284 -17.04 5.19 35.75
N LEU A 285 -16.28 4.59 36.68
CA LEU A 285 -16.27 5.01 38.08
C LEU A 285 -15.35 6.21 38.33
N PHE A 286 -14.43 6.50 37.42
CA PHE A 286 -13.50 7.62 37.53
C PHE A 286 -14.25 8.96 37.64
N ASN A 287 -13.88 9.76 38.66
CA ASN A 287 -14.52 11.03 39.02
C ASN A 287 -16.02 10.95 39.34
N GLN A 288 -16.55 9.76 39.63
CA GLN A 288 -17.94 9.59 40.05
C GLN A 288 -18.06 9.48 41.57
N ARG A 289 -19.23 9.86 42.10
CA ARG A 289 -19.59 9.73 43.52
C ARG A 289 -20.29 8.40 43.76
N LEU A 290 -19.71 7.56 44.61
CA LEU A 290 -20.28 6.26 44.96
C LEU A 290 -21.61 6.40 45.73
N ALA A 291 -22.60 5.58 45.38
CA ALA A 291 -23.89 5.46 46.07
C ALA A 291 -23.99 4.22 46.97
N GLU A 292 -22.91 3.45 47.07
CA GLU A 292 -22.77 2.33 47.99
C GLU A 292 -21.34 2.26 48.54
N THR A 293 -21.17 1.65 49.71
CA THR A 293 -19.84 1.45 50.32
C THR A 293 -19.19 0.20 49.71
N LEU A 294 -17.98 0.35 49.17
CA LEU A 294 -17.20 -0.75 48.62
C LEU A 294 -16.39 -1.42 49.74
N VAL A 295 -16.71 -2.67 50.01
CA VAL A 295 -16.07 -3.49 51.04
C VAL A 295 -15.39 -4.68 50.37
N ASP A 296 -14.20 -5.05 50.83
CA ASP A 296 -13.57 -6.31 50.43
C ASP A 296 -14.36 -7.49 51.02
N PRO A 297 -14.93 -8.39 50.17
CA PRO A 297 -15.71 -9.52 50.65
C PRO A 297 -14.89 -10.56 51.45
N GLU A 298 -13.57 -10.60 51.32
CA GLU A 298 -12.72 -11.55 52.06
C GLU A 298 -12.24 -11.01 53.42
N THR A 299 -11.89 -9.73 53.49
CA THR A 299 -11.30 -9.10 54.69
C THR A 299 -12.28 -8.23 55.49
N GLY A 300 -13.37 -7.79 54.86
CA GLY A 300 -14.33 -6.83 55.45
C GLY A 300 -13.80 -5.40 55.55
N GLU A 301 -12.63 -5.09 54.96
CA GLU A 301 -12.04 -3.76 54.97
C GLU A 301 -12.82 -2.81 54.05
N ILE A 302 -13.10 -1.59 54.53
CA ILE A 302 -13.77 -0.55 53.75
C ILE A 302 -12.73 0.08 52.82
N LEU A 303 -12.83 -0.23 51.52
CA LEU A 303 -11.91 0.27 50.50
C LEU A 303 -12.26 1.70 50.05
N ALA A 304 -13.57 1.99 49.97
CA ALA A 304 -14.13 3.31 49.72
C ALA A 304 -15.54 3.44 50.34
N ALA A 305 -15.78 4.51 51.09
CA ALA A 305 -17.08 4.78 51.71
C ALA A 305 -18.09 5.37 50.72
N GLU A 306 -19.38 5.14 50.97
CA GLU A 306 -20.47 5.82 50.26
C GLU A 306 -20.26 7.34 50.26
N GLY A 307 -20.48 7.98 49.12
CA GLY A 307 -20.27 9.41 48.92
C GLY A 307 -18.84 9.83 48.60
N THR A 308 -17.86 8.91 48.61
CA THR A 308 -16.47 9.20 48.19
C THR A 308 -16.42 9.42 46.67
N ILE A 309 -15.68 10.44 46.23
CA ILE A 309 -15.35 10.65 44.82
C ILE A 309 -14.10 9.82 44.50
N LEU A 310 -14.19 8.97 43.49
CA LEU A 310 -13.08 8.10 43.09
C LEU A 310 -12.10 8.87 42.19
N ASP A 311 -11.03 9.38 42.81
CA ASP A 311 -9.87 9.94 42.12
C ASP A 311 -8.91 8.84 41.62
N ARG A 312 -7.91 9.20 40.81
CA ARG A 312 -7.04 8.18 40.17
C ARG A 312 -6.25 7.34 41.18
N ARG A 313 -5.76 7.96 42.25
CA ARG A 313 -4.98 7.28 43.30
C ARG A 313 -5.84 6.30 44.10
N THR A 314 -7.08 6.67 44.44
CA THR A 314 -8.02 5.75 45.09
C THR A 314 -8.45 4.64 44.13
N LEU A 315 -8.69 4.95 42.86
CA LEU A 315 -9.08 3.97 41.85
C LEU A 315 -7.98 2.91 41.60
N ASP A 316 -6.71 3.32 41.48
CA ASP A 316 -5.59 2.39 41.30
C ASP A 316 -5.32 1.55 42.56
N ARG A 317 -5.61 2.07 43.75
CA ARG A 317 -5.60 1.28 45.00
C ARG A 317 -6.70 0.22 45.04
N ILE A 318 -7.89 0.53 44.51
CA ILE A 318 -9.05 -0.37 44.53
C ILE A 318 -9.02 -1.35 43.36
N LEU A 319 -8.29 -1.04 42.27
CA LEU A 319 -8.22 -1.85 41.05
C LEU A 319 -7.97 -3.34 41.28
N PRO A 320 -6.99 -3.75 42.11
CA PRO A 320 -6.70 -5.18 42.32
C PRO A 320 -7.86 -5.92 42.99
N TYR A 321 -8.72 -5.20 43.73
CA TYR A 321 -9.89 -5.75 44.41
C TYR A 321 -11.14 -5.75 43.50
N LEU A 322 -11.27 -4.72 42.65
CA LEU A 322 -12.27 -4.64 41.58
C LEU A 322 -12.14 -5.80 40.58
N GLU A 323 -10.91 -6.23 40.29
CA GLU A 323 -10.66 -7.33 39.36
C GLU A 323 -10.89 -8.73 39.96
N LYS A 324 -10.98 -8.85 41.29
CA LYS A 324 -11.19 -10.12 41.99
C LYS A 324 -12.66 -10.41 42.27
N ASN A 325 -13.29 -9.68 43.21
CA ASN A 325 -14.58 -10.11 43.78
C ASN A 325 -15.56 -8.96 44.12
N ILE A 326 -15.24 -7.69 43.86
CA ILE A 326 -16.12 -6.57 44.23
C ILE A 326 -17.21 -6.35 43.17
N GLY A 327 -18.48 -6.32 43.62
CA GLY A 327 -19.63 -5.94 42.79
C GLY A 327 -20.13 -7.03 41.83
N PHE A 328 -19.64 -8.27 41.94
CA PHE A 328 -20.11 -9.39 41.11
C PHE A 328 -21.52 -9.82 41.54
N LYS A 329 -22.42 -9.99 40.57
CA LYS A 329 -23.80 -10.45 40.72
C LYS A 329 -24.11 -11.48 39.63
N THR A 330 -24.89 -12.48 39.98
CA THR A 330 -25.34 -13.51 39.05
C THR A 330 -26.79 -13.24 38.63
N ALA A 331 -27.01 -12.98 37.34
CA ALA A 331 -28.34 -12.83 36.75
C ALA A 331 -28.81 -14.17 36.14
N LYS A 332 -30.05 -14.56 36.40
CA LYS A 332 -30.64 -15.83 35.92
C LYS A 332 -31.71 -15.56 34.85
N PRO A 333 -31.39 -15.66 33.55
CA PRO A 333 -32.39 -15.53 32.49
C PRO A 333 -33.34 -16.73 32.48
N MET A 334 -34.64 -16.51 32.21
CA MET A 334 -35.65 -17.58 32.10
C MET A 334 -36.27 -17.64 30.70
N GLY A 335 -36.21 -18.81 30.07
CA GLY A 335 -36.91 -19.09 28.80
C GLY A 335 -36.39 -18.36 27.56
N GLY A 336 -35.28 -17.62 27.66
CA GLY A 336 -34.67 -16.86 26.57
C GLY A 336 -33.66 -17.64 25.72
N VAL A 337 -32.89 -16.90 24.93
CA VAL A 337 -31.76 -17.42 24.14
C VAL A 337 -30.64 -17.98 25.04
N VAL A 338 -30.53 -17.46 26.26
CA VAL A 338 -29.50 -17.85 27.24
C VAL A 338 -30.12 -18.81 28.26
N GLU A 339 -29.52 -19.98 28.45
CA GLU A 339 -29.99 -21.00 29.41
C GLU A 339 -29.10 -21.11 30.67
N GLY A 340 -28.00 -20.37 30.74
CA GLY A 340 -27.05 -20.38 31.86
C GLY A 340 -27.06 -19.09 32.70
N ASP A 341 -26.52 -19.19 33.92
CA ASP A 341 -26.28 -18.06 34.81
C ASP A 341 -25.31 -17.06 34.15
N VAL A 342 -25.66 -15.77 34.15
CA VAL A 342 -24.84 -14.70 33.59
C VAL A 342 -24.18 -13.93 34.72
N GLU A 343 -22.85 -13.97 34.80
CA GLU A 343 -22.10 -13.13 35.74
C GLU A 343 -21.98 -11.70 35.20
N LEU A 344 -22.29 -10.74 36.06
CA LEU A 344 -22.22 -9.31 35.79
C LEU A 344 -21.51 -8.63 36.95
N GLN A 345 -20.80 -7.55 36.66
CA GLN A 345 -20.27 -6.67 37.71
C GLN A 345 -21.13 -5.41 37.77
N SER A 346 -21.71 -5.05 38.90
CA SER A 346 -22.62 -3.91 39.04
C SER A 346 -22.26 -3.07 40.26
N ILE A 347 -22.00 -1.78 40.03
CA ILE A 347 -21.74 -0.79 41.09
C ILE A 347 -22.71 0.39 40.94
N LYS A 348 -23.21 0.89 42.08
CA LYS A 348 -24.15 2.02 42.15
C LYS A 348 -23.43 3.36 42.34
N ILE A 349 -23.79 4.34 41.53
CA ILE A 349 -23.27 5.72 41.63
C ILE A 349 -24.42 6.73 41.59
N TYR A 350 -24.15 7.94 42.07
CA TYR A 350 -25.05 9.08 41.88
C TYR A 350 -24.84 9.69 40.49
N ALA A 351 -25.91 9.84 39.72
CA ALA A 351 -25.86 10.45 38.39
C ALA A 351 -25.54 11.97 38.49
N PRO A 352 -24.52 12.48 37.78
CA PRO A 352 -24.02 13.86 37.94
C PRO A 352 -25.05 14.98 37.70
N GLU A 353 -26.04 14.75 36.83
CA GLU A 353 -26.95 15.80 36.33
C GLU A 353 -28.43 15.63 36.70
N SER A 354 -28.74 14.82 37.72
CA SER A 354 -30.13 14.61 38.14
C SER A 354 -30.53 15.57 39.28
N GLU A 355 -31.67 16.28 39.13
CA GLU A 355 -32.22 17.24 40.13
C GLU A 355 -32.67 16.60 41.47
N GLY A 356 -32.39 15.32 41.69
CA GLY A 356 -32.48 14.65 42.98
C GLY A 356 -31.63 13.41 42.91
N GLU A 357 -30.60 13.33 43.77
CA GLU A 357 -29.58 12.28 43.95
C GLU A 357 -29.94 10.89 43.36
N ARG A 358 -29.99 10.79 42.02
CA ARG A 358 -30.55 9.62 41.35
C ARG A 358 -29.47 8.57 41.28
N VAL A 359 -29.78 7.37 41.75
CA VAL A 359 -28.85 6.25 41.76
C VAL A 359 -28.98 5.51 40.44
N ILE A 360 -27.87 5.35 39.72
CA ILE A 360 -27.80 4.58 38.48
C ILE A 360 -26.87 3.37 38.65
N ASN A 361 -27.19 2.28 37.95
CA ASN A 361 -26.41 1.05 37.96
C ASN A 361 -25.37 1.07 36.83
N VAL A 362 -24.08 1.01 37.18
CA VAL A 362 -23.00 0.83 36.20
C VAL A 362 -22.68 -0.65 36.10
N ILE A 363 -22.98 -1.27 34.95
CA ILE A 363 -22.74 -2.70 34.72
C ILE A 363 -21.49 -2.90 33.86
N GLY A 364 -20.52 -3.67 34.35
CA GLY A 364 -19.36 -4.20 33.64
C GLY A 364 -19.52 -5.66 33.24
N ASN A 365 -18.70 -6.10 32.30
CA ASN A 365 -18.78 -7.44 31.70
C ASN A 365 -18.03 -8.55 32.49
N ALA A 366 -17.80 -8.33 33.79
CA ALA A 366 -17.29 -9.34 34.73
C ALA A 366 -15.96 -10.04 34.33
N ASN A 367 -15.06 -9.35 33.62
CA ASN A 367 -13.70 -9.83 33.30
C ASN A 367 -13.63 -11.21 32.63
N ILE A 368 -14.44 -11.41 31.58
CA ILE A 368 -14.44 -12.63 30.75
C ILE A 368 -13.02 -12.97 30.25
N THR A 369 -12.68 -14.27 30.28
CA THR A 369 -11.38 -14.77 29.84
C THR A 369 -11.13 -14.53 28.34
N ARG A 370 -9.85 -14.47 27.96
CA ARG A 370 -9.44 -14.17 26.59
C ARG A 370 -9.75 -15.30 25.60
N ASP A 371 -9.93 -16.52 26.08
CA ASP A 371 -10.23 -17.71 25.26
C ASP A 371 -11.62 -17.64 24.61
N VAL A 372 -12.52 -16.83 25.17
CA VAL A 372 -13.87 -16.64 24.64
C VAL A 372 -13.86 -15.62 23.50
N LYS A 373 -13.78 -16.14 22.26
CA LYS A 373 -13.69 -15.32 21.03
C LYS A 373 -15.02 -14.88 20.43
N HIS A 374 -16.18 -15.26 20.99
CA HIS A 374 -17.50 -14.82 20.52
C HIS A 374 -18.15 -13.88 21.53
N ILE A 375 -19.21 -13.15 21.15
CA ILE A 375 -19.91 -12.23 22.05
C ILE A 375 -20.67 -13.01 23.12
N THR A 376 -20.69 -12.51 24.36
CA THR A 376 -21.46 -13.11 25.45
C THR A 376 -22.67 -12.26 25.81
N PRO A 377 -23.71 -12.82 26.46
CA PRO A 377 -24.84 -12.03 26.96
C PRO A 377 -24.41 -10.91 27.92
N GLY A 378 -23.39 -11.16 28.74
CA GLY A 378 -22.83 -10.16 29.67
C GLY A 378 -22.25 -8.93 28.96
N ASP A 379 -21.62 -9.12 27.80
CA ASP A 379 -21.13 -8.02 26.96
C ASP A 379 -22.27 -7.15 26.44
N ILE A 380 -23.38 -7.76 26.01
CA ILE A 380 -24.56 -7.04 25.49
C ILE A 380 -25.20 -6.21 26.61
N LEU A 381 -25.38 -6.79 27.80
CA LEU A 381 -25.97 -6.10 28.94
C LEU A 381 -25.10 -4.94 29.42
N ALA A 382 -23.78 -5.15 29.54
CA ALA A 382 -22.84 -4.10 29.90
C ALA A 382 -22.80 -2.97 28.85
N SER A 383 -22.89 -3.32 27.56
CA SER A 383 -22.94 -2.35 26.46
C SER A 383 -24.20 -1.48 26.47
N ILE A 384 -25.36 -2.08 26.77
CA ILE A 384 -26.64 -1.38 26.93
C ILE A 384 -26.60 -0.47 28.18
N SER A 385 -26.09 -0.98 29.32
CA SER A 385 -25.91 -0.17 30.54
C SER A 385 -25.00 1.03 30.29
N TYR A 386 -23.88 0.85 29.59
CA TYR A 386 -22.99 1.94 29.22
C TYR A 386 -23.72 2.97 28.34
N PHE A 387 -24.54 2.53 27.37
CA PHE A 387 -25.32 3.44 26.53
C PHE A 387 -26.30 4.30 27.35
N PHE A 388 -26.99 3.71 28.33
CA PHE A 388 -27.85 4.47 29.25
C PHE A 388 -27.06 5.40 30.17
N ASN A 389 -25.88 5.00 30.63
CA ASN A 389 -25.01 5.83 31.46
C ASN A 389 -24.46 7.06 30.71
N LEU A 390 -24.18 6.93 29.40
CA LEU A 390 -23.77 8.05 28.55
C LEU A 390 -24.85 9.14 28.46
N LEU A 391 -26.12 8.77 28.44
CA LEU A 391 -27.24 9.73 28.49
C LEU A 391 -27.23 10.56 29.78
N TYR A 392 -26.65 10.03 30.87
CA TYR A 392 -26.42 10.72 32.14
C TYR A 392 -24.99 11.24 32.33
N LYS A 393 -24.21 11.39 31.26
CA LYS A 393 -22.81 11.87 31.27
C LYS A 393 -21.84 11.02 32.09
N VAL A 394 -22.08 9.72 32.19
CA VAL A 394 -21.16 8.75 32.78
C VAL A 394 -20.56 7.87 31.68
N GLY A 395 -19.28 8.11 31.37
CA GLY A 395 -18.51 7.43 30.34
C GLY A 395 -18.14 8.34 29.17
N ASP A 396 -17.19 7.88 28.35
CA ASP A 396 -16.65 8.64 27.21
C ASP A 396 -17.12 8.11 25.85
N THR A 397 -17.28 9.03 24.89
CA THR A 397 -17.45 8.73 23.46
C THR A 397 -16.12 8.34 22.83
N ASP A 398 -16.17 7.53 21.78
CA ASP A 398 -14.99 7.03 21.08
C ASP A 398 -14.70 7.85 19.82
N ASP A 399 -13.44 8.23 19.66
CA ASP A 399 -12.93 8.76 18.41
C ASP A 399 -12.55 7.59 17.48
N ILE A 400 -13.20 7.54 16.32
CA ILE A 400 -13.03 6.47 15.32
C ILE A 400 -11.66 6.55 14.63
N ASP A 401 -11.05 7.73 14.62
CA ASP A 401 -9.80 8.01 13.92
C ASP A 401 -8.57 7.86 14.83
N HIS A 402 -8.79 7.79 16.15
CA HIS A 402 -7.76 7.45 17.11
C HIS A 402 -7.06 6.11 16.79
N LEU A 403 -5.72 6.09 16.79
CA LEU A 403 -4.93 4.88 16.50
C LEU A 403 -5.06 3.76 17.54
N GLY A 404 -5.68 4.01 18.69
CA GLY A 404 -6.08 2.91 19.57
C GLY A 404 -7.37 2.23 19.15
N ASN A 405 -8.17 2.86 18.28
CA ASN A 405 -9.40 2.32 17.72
C ASN A 405 -9.24 1.84 16.28
N ARG A 406 -8.13 2.21 15.62
CA ARG A 406 -7.69 1.68 14.34
C ARG A 406 -6.52 0.72 14.54
N ARG A 407 -6.53 -0.40 13.83
CA ARG A 407 -5.45 -1.40 13.90
C ARG A 407 -4.96 -1.78 12.52
N LEU A 408 -3.73 -2.26 12.44
CA LEU A 408 -3.17 -2.85 11.24
C LEU A 408 -3.53 -4.33 11.15
N ARG A 409 -3.93 -4.74 9.96
CA ARG A 409 -3.87 -6.12 9.51
C ARG A 409 -2.65 -6.27 8.61
N SER A 410 -1.62 -6.92 9.14
CA SER A 410 -0.40 -7.25 8.41
C SER A 410 -0.58 -8.49 7.54
N VAL A 411 0.42 -8.81 6.73
CA VAL A 411 0.39 -9.91 5.74
C VAL A 411 -0.07 -11.25 6.33
N GLY A 412 0.38 -11.61 7.53
CA GLY A 412 0.03 -12.88 8.17
C GLY A 412 -1.47 -13.02 8.43
N GLU A 413 -2.09 -11.98 9.00
CA GLU A 413 -3.54 -11.98 9.27
C GLU A 413 -4.36 -11.93 7.97
N LEU A 414 -3.91 -11.17 6.97
CA LEU A 414 -4.57 -11.11 5.66
C LEU A 414 -4.58 -12.49 4.99
N LEU A 415 -3.45 -13.20 5.02
CA LEU A 415 -3.34 -14.56 4.50
C LEU A 415 -4.17 -15.55 5.31
N GLN A 416 -4.16 -15.45 6.64
CA GLN A 416 -5.00 -16.26 7.52
C GLN A 416 -6.49 -16.13 7.16
N ASN A 417 -6.97 -14.91 6.96
CA ASN A 417 -8.36 -14.67 6.59
C ASN A 417 -8.73 -15.30 5.23
N GLN A 418 -7.87 -15.16 4.23
CA GLN A 418 -8.12 -15.75 2.90
C GLN A 418 -8.04 -17.28 2.92
N PHE A 419 -7.06 -17.83 3.63
CA PHE A 419 -6.93 -19.28 3.78
C PHE A 419 -8.13 -19.87 4.50
N ARG A 420 -8.64 -19.21 5.54
CA ARG A 420 -9.86 -19.61 6.26
C ARG A 420 -11.10 -19.66 5.36
N ILE A 421 -11.27 -18.69 4.45
CA ILE A 421 -12.36 -18.71 3.46
C ILE A 421 -12.23 -19.94 2.55
N GLY A 422 -11.02 -20.24 2.09
CA GLY A 422 -10.72 -21.43 1.31
C GLY A 422 -11.03 -22.74 2.05
N LEU A 423 -10.59 -22.84 3.31
CA LEU A 423 -10.83 -24.01 4.15
C LEU A 423 -12.31 -24.19 4.52
N SER A 424 -13.06 -23.11 4.77
CA SER A 424 -14.50 -23.20 5.07
C SER A 424 -15.31 -23.72 3.86
N ARG A 425 -14.93 -23.33 2.64
CA ARG A 425 -15.50 -23.91 1.41
C ARG A 425 -15.14 -25.40 1.27
N MET A 426 -13.92 -25.77 1.64
CA MET A 426 -13.48 -27.16 1.66
C MET A 426 -14.24 -27.98 2.72
N GLU A 427 -14.45 -27.46 3.93
CA GLU A 427 -15.21 -28.11 5.00
C GLU A 427 -16.60 -28.52 4.51
N ARG A 428 -17.30 -27.61 3.83
CA ARG A 428 -18.61 -27.89 3.25
C ARG A 428 -18.56 -29.07 2.26
N VAL A 429 -17.56 -29.09 1.38
CA VAL A 429 -17.37 -30.19 0.41
C VAL A 429 -17.06 -31.51 1.10
N VAL A 430 -16.26 -31.49 2.17
CA VAL A 430 -15.95 -32.67 2.98
C VAL A 430 -17.23 -33.23 3.62
N ARG A 431 -18.05 -32.36 4.24
CA ARG A 431 -19.32 -32.75 4.86
C ARG A 431 -20.33 -33.33 3.85
N GLU A 432 -20.43 -32.72 2.67
CA GLU A 432 -21.25 -33.23 1.58
C GLU A 432 -20.75 -34.60 1.11
N ARG A 433 -19.44 -34.79 0.91
CA ARG A 433 -18.86 -36.08 0.49
C ARG A 433 -18.98 -37.19 1.53
N MET A 434 -18.87 -36.88 2.82
CA MET A 434 -19.08 -37.86 3.89
C MET A 434 -20.47 -38.49 3.83
N SER A 435 -21.50 -37.72 3.44
CA SER A 435 -22.86 -38.24 3.30
C SER A 435 -23.12 -39.06 2.03
N ILE A 436 -22.28 -38.89 0.99
CA ILE A 436 -22.47 -39.52 -0.32
C ILE A 436 -21.62 -40.80 -0.48
N GLN A 437 -20.42 -40.82 0.08
CA GLN A 437 -19.48 -41.93 -0.07
C GLN A 437 -19.80 -43.10 0.89
N ASP A 438 -19.53 -44.32 0.42
CA ASP A 438 -19.70 -45.54 1.21
C ASP A 438 -18.68 -45.60 2.36
N THR A 439 -19.16 -45.90 3.58
CA THR A 439 -18.38 -45.87 4.82
C THR A 439 -17.22 -46.87 4.84
N ASN A 440 -17.29 -47.95 4.05
CA ASN A 440 -16.26 -48.98 4.02
C ASN A 440 -15.04 -48.63 3.14
N ALA A 441 -15.16 -47.73 2.18
CA ALA A 441 -14.11 -47.38 1.20
C ALA A 441 -13.54 -45.96 1.39
N ILE A 442 -13.97 -45.25 2.43
CA ILE A 442 -13.64 -43.85 2.65
C ILE A 442 -12.19 -43.69 3.12
N THR A 443 -11.49 -42.72 2.51
CA THR A 443 -10.14 -42.29 2.88
C THR A 443 -10.08 -40.78 3.01
N PRO A 444 -9.20 -40.20 3.86
CA PRO A 444 -9.06 -38.75 3.99
C PRO A 444 -8.83 -38.05 2.64
N GLN A 445 -8.00 -38.64 1.77
CA GLN A 445 -7.69 -38.08 0.46
C GLN A 445 -8.89 -38.04 -0.50
N ALA A 446 -9.82 -38.99 -0.41
CA ALA A 446 -11.03 -38.99 -1.23
C ALA A 446 -12.04 -37.90 -0.80
N LEU A 447 -12.04 -37.54 0.48
CA LEU A 447 -12.92 -36.52 1.04
C LEU A 447 -12.42 -35.10 0.77
N ILE A 448 -11.12 -34.87 0.85
CA ILE A 448 -10.53 -33.53 0.77
C ILE A 448 -10.44 -33.07 -0.69
N ASN A 449 -11.02 -31.88 -0.96
CA ASN A 449 -10.84 -31.18 -2.22
C ASN A 449 -10.12 -29.85 -1.98
N ILE A 450 -8.88 -29.76 -2.45
CA ILE A 450 -7.98 -28.63 -2.20
C ILE A 450 -8.20 -27.44 -3.16
N ARG A 451 -8.97 -27.62 -4.24
CA ARG A 451 -9.18 -26.57 -5.25
C ARG A 451 -9.67 -25.23 -4.67
N PRO A 452 -10.64 -25.19 -3.74
CA PRO A 452 -11.10 -23.94 -3.14
C PRO A 452 -10.01 -23.22 -2.34
N VAL A 453 -9.12 -23.98 -1.69
CA VAL A 453 -8.01 -23.44 -0.87
C VAL A 453 -6.97 -22.78 -1.77
N ILE A 454 -6.49 -23.49 -2.79
CA ILE A 454 -5.50 -22.98 -3.75
C ILE A 454 -6.07 -21.78 -4.52
N ALA A 455 -7.33 -21.85 -4.95
CA ALA A 455 -7.97 -20.77 -5.68
C ALA A 455 -8.03 -19.47 -4.84
N SER A 456 -8.37 -19.58 -3.55
CA SER A 456 -8.44 -18.41 -2.65
C SER A 456 -7.08 -17.74 -2.46
N ILE A 457 -6.00 -18.52 -2.30
CA ILE A 457 -4.63 -17.98 -2.18
C ILE A 457 -4.19 -17.34 -3.50
N LYS A 458 -4.43 -18.02 -4.63
CA LYS A 458 -4.04 -17.53 -5.95
C LYS A 458 -4.77 -16.23 -6.32
N GLU A 459 -6.06 -16.13 -5.98
CA GLU A 459 -6.86 -14.91 -6.12
C GLU A 459 -6.29 -13.79 -5.25
N PHE A 460 -6.00 -14.05 -3.97
CA PHE A 460 -5.42 -13.04 -3.09
C PHE A 460 -4.08 -12.50 -3.62
N PHE A 461 -3.14 -13.38 -3.96
CA PHE A 461 -1.84 -12.93 -4.45
C PHE A 461 -1.94 -12.29 -5.83
N GLY A 462 -2.86 -12.74 -6.70
CA GLY A 462 -2.98 -12.34 -8.10
C GLY A 462 -3.76 -11.05 -8.34
N SER A 463 -4.91 -10.86 -7.68
CA SER A 463 -5.88 -9.79 -7.97
C SER A 463 -6.24 -8.89 -6.77
N SER A 464 -5.74 -9.17 -5.56
CA SER A 464 -6.01 -8.31 -4.40
C SER A 464 -5.43 -6.92 -4.57
N GLN A 465 -6.18 -5.90 -4.16
CA GLN A 465 -5.70 -4.51 -4.09
C GLN A 465 -4.52 -4.33 -3.12
N LEU A 466 -4.40 -5.20 -2.12
CA LEU A 466 -3.31 -5.17 -1.13
C LEU A 466 -2.06 -5.91 -1.62
N SER A 467 -2.18 -6.77 -2.63
CA SER A 467 -1.05 -7.43 -3.30
C SER A 467 -0.59 -6.55 -4.45
N GLN A 468 0.38 -5.68 -4.18
CA GLN A 468 0.83 -4.67 -5.13
C GLN A 468 2.12 -5.11 -5.81
N PHE A 469 2.27 -4.78 -7.10
CA PHE A 469 3.57 -4.87 -7.76
C PHE A 469 4.56 -3.98 -7.02
N MET A 470 5.72 -4.53 -6.70
CA MET A 470 6.72 -3.80 -5.94
C MET A 470 7.25 -2.61 -6.74
N ASP A 471 7.31 -1.44 -6.10
CA ASP A 471 8.03 -0.28 -6.60
C ASP A 471 9.52 -0.47 -6.29
N GLN A 472 10.28 -0.78 -7.33
CA GLN A 472 11.71 -1.10 -7.32
C GLN A 472 12.50 -0.07 -8.13
N THR A 473 12.03 1.18 -8.17
CA THR A 473 12.75 2.25 -8.86
C THR A 473 14.11 2.49 -8.20
N ASN A 474 14.17 2.49 -6.87
CA ASN A 474 15.40 2.59 -6.08
C ASN A 474 15.19 1.97 -4.68
N PRO A 475 16.26 1.74 -3.88
CA PRO A 475 16.15 1.08 -2.57
C PRO A 475 15.22 1.79 -1.58
N LEU A 476 15.10 3.12 -1.66
CA LEU A 476 14.21 3.87 -0.77
C LEU A 476 12.73 3.65 -1.14
N ALA A 477 12.42 3.55 -2.44
CA ALA A 477 11.08 3.20 -2.91
C ALA A 477 10.66 1.81 -2.41
N GLU A 478 11.58 0.84 -2.48
CA GLU A 478 11.36 -0.52 -1.97
C GLU A 478 11.04 -0.52 -0.47
N LEU A 479 11.89 0.16 0.32
CA LEU A 479 11.76 0.23 1.77
C LEU A 479 10.45 0.89 2.19
N THR A 480 10.12 2.04 1.61
CA THR A 480 8.86 2.73 1.88
C THR A 480 7.66 1.86 1.51
N HIS A 481 7.71 1.14 0.38
CA HIS A 481 6.57 0.35 -0.05
C HIS A 481 6.28 -0.82 0.90
N LYS A 482 7.32 -1.45 1.45
CA LYS A 482 7.21 -2.50 2.48
C LYS A 482 6.63 -1.99 3.81
N ARG A 483 6.80 -0.70 4.11
CA ARG A 483 6.32 -0.02 5.33
C ARG A 483 5.04 0.81 5.13
N ARG A 484 4.39 0.67 3.98
CA ARG A 484 3.18 1.42 3.62
C ARG A 484 1.96 0.89 4.36
N LEU A 485 1.09 1.81 4.75
CA LEU A 485 -0.18 1.58 5.44
C LEU A 485 -1.33 2.03 4.52
N SER A 486 -2.23 1.12 4.17
CA SER A 486 -3.39 1.43 3.31
C SER A 486 -4.70 1.35 4.09
N ALA A 487 -5.47 2.43 4.13
CA ALA A 487 -6.86 2.39 4.63
C ALA A 487 -7.86 1.81 3.61
N LEU A 488 -7.39 1.58 2.37
CA LEU A 488 -8.17 1.02 1.26
C LEU A 488 -8.06 -0.52 1.24
N GLY A 489 -9.08 -1.18 0.70
CA GLY A 489 -9.10 -2.63 0.46
C GLY A 489 -10.32 -3.32 1.05
N PRO A 490 -10.44 -4.65 0.89
CA PRO A 490 -11.55 -5.43 1.45
C PRO A 490 -11.67 -5.23 2.96
N GLY A 491 -12.87 -4.89 3.47
CA GLY A 491 -13.09 -4.60 4.89
C GLY A 491 -12.57 -3.24 5.39
N GLY A 492 -11.89 -2.48 4.52
CA GLY A 492 -11.49 -1.09 4.77
C GLY A 492 -12.46 -0.09 4.13
N LEU A 493 -11.94 1.09 3.79
CA LEU A 493 -12.71 2.15 3.14
C LEU A 493 -12.59 2.05 1.61
N THR A 494 -13.60 2.56 0.91
CA THR A 494 -13.50 2.89 -0.52
C THR A 494 -13.14 4.35 -0.69
N ARG A 495 -12.52 4.72 -1.81
CA ARG A 495 -12.12 6.11 -2.10
C ARG A 495 -13.29 7.10 -2.02
N GLU A 496 -14.47 6.68 -2.48
CA GLU A 496 -15.70 7.50 -2.51
C GLU A 496 -16.35 7.66 -1.13
N ARG A 497 -16.19 6.68 -0.24
CA ARG A 497 -16.77 6.72 1.11
C ARG A 497 -15.84 7.39 2.14
N ALA A 498 -14.58 7.61 1.79
CA ALA A 498 -13.60 8.23 2.66
C ALA A 498 -13.81 9.76 2.70
N GLY A 499 -14.37 10.24 3.82
CA GLY A 499 -14.54 11.67 4.09
C GLY A 499 -13.23 12.41 4.40
N PHE A 500 -13.36 13.69 4.73
CA PHE A 500 -12.23 14.56 5.06
C PHE A 500 -11.53 14.16 6.37
N GLU A 501 -12.31 13.89 7.44
CA GLU A 501 -11.79 13.55 8.78
C GLU A 501 -10.79 12.39 8.76
N VAL A 502 -11.10 11.34 8.00
CA VAL A 502 -10.23 10.16 7.87
C VAL A 502 -8.89 10.46 7.17
N ARG A 503 -8.84 11.50 6.35
CA ARG A 503 -7.65 11.89 5.59
C ARG A 503 -6.75 12.86 6.37
N ASP A 504 -7.27 13.45 7.43
CA ASP A 504 -6.55 14.44 8.23
C ASP A 504 -5.53 13.78 9.18
N VAL A 505 -4.61 14.57 9.70
CA VAL A 505 -3.60 14.11 10.67
C VAL A 505 -4.20 14.18 12.07
N HIS A 506 -4.35 13.03 12.70
CA HIS A 506 -4.81 12.92 14.07
C HIS A 506 -3.63 12.99 15.06
N TYR A 507 -3.83 13.55 16.27
CA TYR A 507 -2.73 13.76 17.24
C TYR A 507 -2.04 12.44 17.65
N SER A 508 -2.78 11.34 17.73
CA SER A 508 -2.22 10.02 18.07
C SER A 508 -1.33 9.42 16.98
N HIS A 509 -1.25 10.02 15.79
CA HIS A 509 -0.28 9.64 14.75
C HIS A 509 1.16 9.91 15.17
N TYR A 510 1.40 10.79 16.15
CA TYR A 510 2.73 11.14 16.63
C TYR A 510 3.53 9.89 17.01
N GLY A 511 4.72 9.74 16.41
CA GLY A 511 5.62 8.60 16.64
C GLY A 511 5.16 7.27 16.04
N ARG A 512 4.01 7.21 15.37
CA ARG A 512 3.38 5.98 14.84
C ARG A 512 3.24 6.01 13.32
N MET A 513 2.61 7.05 12.79
CA MET A 513 2.45 7.27 11.35
C MET A 513 3.05 8.62 10.97
N CYS A 514 3.80 8.66 9.86
CA CYS A 514 4.42 9.88 9.40
C CYS A 514 3.35 10.89 8.93
N PRO A 515 3.34 12.13 9.45
CA PRO A 515 2.37 13.14 9.04
C PRO A 515 2.72 13.81 7.71
N ILE A 516 3.94 13.62 7.19
CA ILE A 516 4.43 14.26 5.96
C ILE A 516 4.28 13.35 4.75
N GLU A 517 4.61 12.06 4.89
CA GLU A 517 4.70 11.15 3.73
C GLU A 517 3.34 10.54 3.35
N THR A 518 2.62 11.23 2.47
CA THR A 518 1.39 10.76 1.81
C THR A 518 1.40 11.15 0.32
N PRO A 519 0.73 10.38 -0.57
CA PRO A 519 0.52 10.81 -1.95
C PRO A 519 -0.30 12.11 -2.04
N GLU A 520 0.03 12.99 -2.99
CA GLU A 520 -0.67 14.27 -3.24
C GLU A 520 -1.99 14.12 -4.00
N GLY A 521 -2.22 12.95 -4.61
CA GLY A 521 -3.37 12.70 -5.47
C GLY A 521 -4.65 12.33 -4.69
N PRO A 522 -5.61 11.62 -5.33
CA PRO A 522 -6.90 11.29 -4.72
C PRO A 522 -6.80 10.37 -3.48
N ASN A 523 -5.62 9.80 -3.22
CA ASN A 523 -5.34 8.91 -2.10
C ASN A 523 -4.70 9.63 -0.91
N ILE A 524 -4.63 10.97 -0.91
CA ILE A 524 -4.08 11.75 0.22
C ILE A 524 -4.74 11.35 1.55
N GLY A 525 -3.90 11.06 2.56
CA GLY A 525 -4.31 10.64 3.90
C GLY A 525 -4.80 9.19 4.01
N LEU A 526 -5.07 8.51 2.89
CA LEU A 526 -5.53 7.11 2.86
C LEU A 526 -4.38 6.11 2.71
N ILE A 527 -3.24 6.58 2.22
CA ILE A 527 -2.00 5.83 2.12
C ILE A 527 -0.95 6.58 2.91
N ASN A 528 -0.54 6.01 4.04
CA ASN A 528 0.44 6.59 4.95
C ASN A 528 1.65 5.67 5.07
N SER A 529 2.70 6.15 5.73
CA SER A 529 3.92 5.37 5.98
C SER A 529 4.20 5.30 7.47
N LEU A 530 4.74 4.16 7.91
CA LEU A 530 5.09 3.94 9.32
C LEU A 530 6.27 4.85 9.73
N SER A 531 6.20 5.45 10.93
CA SER A 531 7.29 6.26 11.48
C SER A 531 8.54 5.42 11.79
N SER A 532 9.69 6.06 11.98
CA SER A 532 10.99 5.38 12.03
C SER A 532 11.14 4.34 13.15
N PHE A 533 10.68 4.64 14.37
CA PHE A 533 10.79 3.75 15.54
C PHE A 533 9.52 2.95 15.86
N ALA A 534 8.47 3.15 15.09
CA ALA A 534 7.18 2.54 15.37
C ALA A 534 7.20 1.03 15.14
N LYS A 535 6.55 0.29 16.03
CA LYS A 535 6.37 -1.16 15.99
C LYS A 535 4.90 -1.52 15.97
N VAL A 536 4.59 -2.75 15.58
CA VAL A 536 3.22 -3.29 15.62
C VAL A 536 3.19 -4.43 16.62
N ASN A 537 2.27 -4.36 17.58
CA ASN A 537 2.11 -5.42 18.57
C ASN A 537 1.27 -6.59 18.05
N GLU A 538 1.12 -7.63 18.88
CA GLU A 538 0.36 -8.85 18.57
C GLU A 538 -1.11 -8.58 18.22
N PHE A 539 -1.69 -7.49 18.73
CA PHE A 539 -3.07 -7.09 18.46
C PHE A 539 -3.22 -6.20 17.21
N GLY A 540 -2.11 -5.83 16.57
CA GLY A 540 -2.10 -4.97 15.39
C GLY A 540 -2.14 -3.46 15.71
N PHE A 541 -1.98 -3.04 16.96
CA PHE A 541 -1.86 -1.62 17.29
C PHE A 541 -0.42 -1.14 17.10
N ILE A 542 -0.26 0.12 16.68
CA ILE A 542 1.06 0.73 16.52
C ILE A 542 1.54 1.25 17.87
N GLU A 543 2.75 0.86 18.24
CA GLU A 543 3.45 1.29 19.45
C GLU A 543 4.64 2.17 19.08
N THR A 544 4.97 3.08 19.99
CA THR A 544 6.14 3.95 19.86
C THR A 544 6.91 3.97 21.18
N PRO A 545 8.26 4.04 21.14
CA PRO A 545 9.07 3.95 22.34
C PRO A 545 9.15 5.29 23.08
N TYR A 546 9.06 5.24 24.40
CA TYR A 546 9.25 6.38 25.30
C TYR A 546 10.19 6.03 26.45
N ARG A 547 10.99 7.00 26.89
CA ARG A 547 11.83 6.88 28.10
C ARG A 547 10.98 7.12 29.33
N ARG A 548 11.05 6.22 30.29
CA ARG A 548 10.29 6.34 31.54
C ARG A 548 10.94 7.34 32.49
N VAL A 549 10.16 8.27 33.02
CA VAL A 549 10.55 9.12 34.14
C VAL A 549 10.15 8.40 35.42
N ASP A 550 11.10 8.26 36.35
CA ASP A 550 10.83 7.57 37.60
C ASP A 550 9.91 8.44 38.49
N PRO A 551 8.73 7.94 38.93
CA PRO A 551 7.78 8.75 39.70
C PRO A 551 8.28 9.18 41.09
N GLU A 552 9.21 8.42 41.69
CA GLU A 552 9.72 8.73 43.04
C GLU A 552 10.86 9.75 42.99
N SER A 553 11.81 9.59 42.06
CA SER A 553 12.97 10.48 41.93
C SER A 553 12.77 11.64 40.95
N GLY A 554 11.82 11.54 40.02
CA GLY A 554 11.63 12.52 38.94
C GLY A 554 12.74 12.51 37.87
N LEU A 555 13.59 11.48 37.85
CA LEU A 555 14.73 11.35 36.93
C LEU A 555 14.34 10.58 35.66
N VAL A 556 14.85 11.01 34.51
CA VAL A 556 14.66 10.31 33.24
C VAL A 556 15.56 9.08 33.19
N THR A 557 14.97 7.89 33.21
CA THR A 557 15.71 6.63 33.23
C THR A 557 16.20 6.21 31.84
N GLY A 558 17.04 5.17 31.79
CA GLY A 558 17.41 4.48 30.56
C GLY A 558 16.41 3.41 30.12
N GLN A 559 15.36 3.15 30.91
CA GLN A 559 14.32 2.20 30.56
C GLN A 559 13.41 2.79 29.48
N VAL A 560 13.21 2.04 28.40
CA VAL A 560 12.37 2.41 27.26
C VAL A 560 11.15 1.48 27.23
N ASP A 561 9.97 2.05 27.33
CA ASP A 561 8.70 1.34 27.28
C ASP A 561 8.00 1.68 25.94
N TYR A 562 7.48 0.66 25.24
CA TYR A 562 6.69 0.84 24.03
C TYR A 562 5.22 1.04 24.40
N LEU A 563 4.63 2.18 24.05
CA LEU A 563 3.26 2.53 24.41
C LEU A 563 2.34 2.56 23.19
N THR A 564 1.15 1.96 23.34
CA THR A 564 0.05 2.12 22.38
C THR A 564 -0.58 3.51 22.50
N ALA A 565 -1.35 3.94 21.49
CA ALA A 565 -2.01 5.24 21.52
C ALA A 565 -2.98 5.39 22.72
N ASP A 566 -3.75 4.34 23.04
CA ASP A 566 -4.67 4.35 24.19
C ASP A 566 -3.94 4.46 25.54
N GLU A 567 -2.71 3.96 25.62
CA GLU A 567 -1.89 4.03 26.84
C GLU A 567 -1.23 5.39 26.99
N GLU A 568 -0.72 5.97 25.90
CA GLU A 568 -0.10 7.30 25.87
C GLU A 568 -1.06 8.40 26.38
N ASP A 569 -2.34 8.34 26.02
CA ASP A 569 -3.37 9.31 26.44
C ASP A 569 -3.57 9.45 27.97
N ASN A 570 -2.98 8.52 28.72
CA ASN A 570 -3.03 8.49 30.17
C ASN A 570 -1.86 9.19 30.85
N TYR A 571 -0.83 9.58 30.09
CA TYR A 571 0.45 10.08 30.57
C TYR A 571 0.78 11.45 29.96
N VAL A 572 1.61 12.21 30.66
CA VAL A 572 2.16 13.48 30.17
C VAL A 572 3.57 13.23 29.62
N VAL A 573 3.75 13.51 28.33
CA VAL A 573 4.99 13.17 27.61
C VAL A 573 5.79 14.44 27.25
N ALA A 574 7.04 14.51 27.71
CA ALA A 574 7.99 15.57 27.39
C ALA A 574 8.68 15.36 26.02
N GLN A 575 9.07 16.45 25.37
CA GLN A 575 9.80 16.41 24.09
C GLN A 575 11.25 15.92 24.24
N ALA A 576 11.82 15.37 23.16
CA ALA A 576 13.17 14.78 23.15
C ALA A 576 14.29 15.82 23.32
N ASN A 577 14.04 17.08 22.95
CA ASN A 577 15.01 18.18 22.96
C ASN A 577 15.13 18.88 24.33
N MET A 578 14.46 18.36 25.37
CA MET A 578 14.57 18.90 26.72
C MET A 578 15.98 18.69 27.28
N LYS A 579 16.53 19.74 27.89
CA LYS A 579 17.87 19.69 28.49
C LYS A 579 17.84 18.92 29.80
N LEU A 580 18.66 17.88 29.89
CA LEU A 580 18.84 17.04 31.06
C LEU A 580 20.22 17.28 31.70
N SER A 581 20.33 17.03 33.01
CA SER A 581 21.61 16.88 33.72
C SER A 581 22.25 15.52 33.40
N GLU A 582 23.52 15.32 33.80
CA GLU A 582 24.21 14.03 33.62
C GLU A 582 23.51 12.87 34.36
N GLU A 583 22.79 13.18 35.44
CA GLU A 583 22.01 12.21 36.23
C GLU A 583 20.57 12.02 35.71
N GLY A 584 20.18 12.75 34.65
CA GLY A 584 18.85 12.63 34.02
C GLY A 584 17.77 13.54 34.60
N GLU A 585 18.14 14.58 35.36
CA GLU A 585 17.18 15.57 35.88
C GLU A 585 16.88 16.65 34.83
N PHE A 586 15.63 17.11 34.76
CA PHE A 586 15.27 18.27 33.93
C PHE A 586 15.89 19.57 34.47
N LEU A 587 16.65 20.28 33.62
CA LEU A 587 17.29 21.55 34.00
C LEU A 587 16.32 22.74 34.06
N SER A 588 15.19 22.66 33.37
CA SER A 588 14.14 23.68 33.35
C SER A 588 12.98 23.26 34.24
N GLU A 589 12.38 24.20 34.98
CA GLU A 589 11.16 23.93 35.75
C GLU A 589 9.90 23.90 34.86
N ASP A 590 9.87 24.73 33.82
CA ASP A 590 8.80 24.77 32.82
C ASP A 590 9.15 23.84 31.64
N ILE A 591 8.43 22.73 31.54
CA ILE A 591 8.64 21.70 30.52
C ILE A 591 7.47 21.72 29.55
N VAL A 592 7.79 21.79 28.26
CA VAL A 592 6.81 21.61 27.18
C VAL A 592 6.49 20.13 27.07
N ALA A 593 5.23 19.79 27.25
CA ALA A 593 4.74 18.41 27.24
C ALA A 593 3.41 18.29 26.48
N ARG A 594 3.04 17.06 26.18
CA ARG A 594 1.80 16.71 25.49
C ARG A 594 0.89 15.92 26.42
N PHE A 595 -0.40 16.25 26.42
CA PHE A 595 -1.44 15.48 27.11
C PHE A 595 -2.72 15.50 26.29
N ARG A 596 -3.17 14.33 25.80
CA ARG A 596 -4.41 14.16 25.01
C ARG A 596 -4.55 15.12 23.82
N GLY A 597 -3.45 15.32 23.09
CA GLY A 597 -3.39 16.19 21.92
C GLY A 597 -3.15 17.67 22.23
N GLU A 598 -3.27 18.12 23.49
CA GLU A 598 -2.93 19.48 23.89
C GLU A 598 -1.43 19.60 24.21
N ASN A 599 -0.80 20.65 23.68
CA ASN A 599 0.55 21.04 24.04
C ASN A 599 0.47 21.96 25.26
N ILE A 600 0.95 21.46 26.41
CA ILE A 600 0.91 22.16 27.69
C ILE A 600 2.32 22.49 28.17
N VAL A 601 2.45 23.56 28.96
CA VAL A 601 3.66 23.80 29.75
C VAL A 601 3.35 23.37 31.17
N THR A 602 4.17 22.48 31.73
CA THR A 602 3.94 21.94 33.06
C THR A 602 5.25 21.76 33.83
N ASN A 603 5.11 21.49 35.14
CA ASN A 603 6.26 21.29 36.02
C ASN A 603 6.84 19.88 35.85
N LYS A 604 8.15 19.71 36.09
CA LYS A 604 8.85 18.42 36.07
C LYS A 604 8.18 17.31 36.88
N GLU A 605 7.52 17.64 37.98
CA GLU A 605 6.80 16.66 38.83
C GLU A 605 5.59 16.01 38.14
N ARG A 606 5.09 16.59 37.05
CA ARG A 606 3.94 16.08 36.29
C ARG A 606 4.33 15.24 35.07
N ILE A 607 5.61 15.12 34.75
CA ILE A 607 6.09 14.39 33.58
C ILE A 607 6.22 12.91 33.89
N ASP A 608 5.59 12.07 33.08
CA ASP A 608 5.65 10.61 33.24
C ASP A 608 6.65 9.96 32.27
N TYR A 609 6.73 10.49 31.04
CA TYR A 609 7.56 9.95 29.96
C TYR A 609 8.25 11.04 29.15
N MET A 610 9.29 10.67 28.41
CA MET A 610 10.00 11.54 27.47
C MET A 610 10.23 10.83 26.12
N ASP A 611 10.14 11.57 25.02
CA ASP A 611 10.47 11.09 23.68
C ASP A 611 11.92 10.53 23.61
N VAL A 612 12.14 9.50 22.78
CA VAL A 612 13.46 8.85 22.63
C VAL A 612 14.37 9.62 21.68
N SER A 613 13.82 10.07 20.56
CA SER A 613 14.58 10.78 19.52
C SER A 613 13.66 11.73 18.73
N PRO A 614 14.12 12.92 18.32
CA PRO A 614 13.32 13.84 17.50
C PRO A 614 12.87 13.23 16.16
N LYS A 615 13.68 12.35 15.57
CA LYS A 615 13.36 11.68 14.28
C LYS A 615 12.26 10.62 14.41
N GLN A 616 11.79 10.30 15.62
CA GLN A 616 10.75 9.30 15.84
C GLN A 616 9.40 9.65 15.19
N VAL A 617 9.17 10.94 14.92
CA VAL A 617 7.90 11.44 14.37
C VAL A 617 7.77 11.14 12.87
N VAL A 618 8.88 11.16 12.14
CA VAL A 618 8.92 11.07 10.68
C VAL A 618 9.24 9.66 10.18
N SER A 619 8.90 9.37 8.92
CA SER A 619 9.27 8.12 8.24
C SER A 619 10.74 8.13 7.82
N ALA A 620 11.25 6.96 7.42
CA ALA A 620 12.62 6.82 6.93
C ALA A 620 12.92 7.71 5.71
N ALA A 621 12.00 7.83 4.74
CA ALA A 621 12.19 8.66 3.56
C ALA A 621 12.19 10.16 3.87
N THR A 622 11.30 10.62 4.75
CA THR A 622 11.29 12.01 5.22
C THR A 622 12.53 12.31 6.07
N ALA A 623 13.02 11.35 6.85
CA ALA A 623 14.21 11.49 7.68
C ALA A 623 15.52 11.62 6.87
N CYS A 624 15.52 11.33 5.57
CA CYS A 624 16.66 11.54 4.67
C CYS A 624 16.79 12.99 4.14
N ILE A 625 15.89 13.90 4.53
CA ILE A 625 15.91 15.32 4.13
C ILE A 625 16.67 16.13 5.21
N PRO A 626 17.83 16.72 4.91
CA PRO A 626 18.52 17.60 5.84
C PRO A 626 17.72 18.89 6.03
N PHE A 627 17.87 19.58 7.18
CA PHE A 627 17.21 20.87 7.44
C PHE A 627 15.67 20.86 7.29
N LEU A 628 15.03 19.71 7.50
CA LEU A 628 13.58 19.54 7.36
C LEU A 628 12.78 20.56 8.19
N GLU A 629 13.29 20.95 9.36
CA GLU A 629 12.68 21.94 10.24
C GLU A 629 12.58 23.36 9.64
N ASN A 630 13.24 23.62 8.51
CA ASN A 630 13.23 24.89 7.79
C ASN A 630 12.40 24.86 6.49
N ASP A 631 11.69 23.76 6.25
CA ASP A 631 10.83 23.58 5.09
C ASP A 631 9.35 23.55 5.49
N ASP A 632 8.51 24.16 4.66
CA ASP A 632 7.06 23.98 4.75
C ASP A 632 6.66 22.52 4.49
N SER A 633 5.67 22.03 5.24
CA SER A 633 5.20 20.64 5.19
C SER A 633 4.80 20.19 3.78
N ASN A 634 4.23 21.08 2.95
CA ASN A 634 3.84 20.73 1.58
C ASN A 634 5.07 20.45 0.71
N ARG A 635 6.18 21.17 0.94
CA ARG A 635 7.43 20.98 0.20
C ARG A 635 8.19 19.76 0.71
N ALA A 636 8.21 19.56 2.01
CA ALA A 636 8.75 18.34 2.63
C ALA A 636 8.03 17.07 2.09
N LEU A 637 6.71 17.11 1.97
CA LEU A 637 5.90 16.03 1.40
C LEU A 637 6.31 15.72 -0.05
N MET A 638 6.42 16.76 -0.88
CA MET A 638 6.90 16.61 -2.26
C MET A 638 8.32 16.04 -2.30
N GLY A 639 9.22 16.54 -1.45
CA GLY A 639 10.61 16.08 -1.34
C GLY A 639 10.73 14.60 -1.00
N ALA A 640 10.00 14.14 0.03
CA ALA A 640 9.95 12.73 0.42
C ALA A 640 9.39 11.85 -0.71
N ASN A 641 8.32 12.29 -1.37
CA ASN A 641 7.71 11.55 -2.47
C ASN A 641 8.64 11.45 -3.70
N MET A 642 9.37 12.51 -4.03
CA MET A 642 10.26 12.56 -5.21
C MET A 642 11.54 11.75 -5.04
N GLN A 643 12.07 11.60 -3.83
CA GLN A 643 13.22 10.72 -3.58
C GLN A 643 12.95 9.27 -4.00
N ARG A 644 11.71 8.78 -3.85
CA ARG A 644 11.31 7.44 -4.31
C ARG A 644 11.22 7.30 -5.84
N GLN A 645 11.14 8.43 -6.55
CA GLN A 645 11.10 8.46 -8.02
C GLN A 645 12.49 8.64 -8.63
N ALA A 646 13.54 8.72 -7.81
CA ALA A 646 14.91 8.87 -8.27
C ALA A 646 15.36 7.66 -9.09
N VAL A 647 15.92 7.89 -10.27
CA VAL A 647 16.43 6.83 -11.14
C VAL A 647 17.86 6.46 -10.72
N PRO A 648 18.20 5.16 -10.65
CA PRO A 648 19.57 4.73 -10.40
C PRO A 648 20.52 5.22 -11.50
N LEU A 649 21.53 5.96 -11.08
CA LEU A 649 22.58 6.46 -11.98
C LEU A 649 23.64 5.39 -12.23
N MET A 650 24.35 5.51 -13.34
CA MET A 650 25.46 4.62 -13.67
C MET A 650 26.58 4.71 -12.62
N ASN A 651 26.85 5.91 -12.12
CA ASN A 651 27.82 6.16 -11.06
C ASN A 651 27.13 7.02 -9.98
N PRO A 652 26.53 6.38 -8.95
CA PRO A 652 25.93 7.08 -7.83
C PRO A 652 27.02 7.67 -6.92
N GLU A 653 26.67 8.73 -6.19
CA GLU A 653 27.56 9.41 -5.25
C GLU A 653 26.77 9.79 -3.99
N SER A 654 27.31 9.50 -2.81
CA SER A 654 26.67 9.84 -1.54
C SER A 654 26.58 11.36 -1.37
N PRO A 655 25.53 11.87 -0.72
CA PRO A 655 25.38 13.32 -0.50
C PRO A 655 26.48 13.84 0.43
N ILE A 656 27.08 14.99 0.11
CA ILE A 656 28.03 15.66 1.02
C ILE A 656 27.35 16.05 2.32
N VAL A 657 26.14 16.62 2.23
CA VAL A 657 25.27 16.93 3.37
C VAL A 657 24.21 15.83 3.50
N GLY A 658 24.41 14.90 4.42
CA GLY A 658 23.47 13.81 4.73
C GLY A 658 22.76 14.03 6.07
N THR A 659 21.99 13.05 6.49
CA THR A 659 21.25 13.03 7.78
C THR A 659 21.75 11.94 8.72
N GLY A 660 22.45 10.93 8.18
CA GLY A 660 22.84 9.70 8.88
C GLY A 660 21.81 8.57 8.72
N MET A 661 20.63 8.86 8.16
CA MET A 661 19.59 7.86 7.87
C MET A 661 19.90 7.05 6.61
N GLU A 662 20.79 7.55 5.75
CA GLU A 662 21.14 6.96 4.46
C GLU A 662 21.76 5.57 4.60
N TYR A 663 22.61 5.35 5.62
CA TYR A 663 23.24 4.06 5.89
C TYR A 663 22.19 2.99 6.28
N VAL A 664 21.31 3.34 7.23
CA VAL A 664 20.29 2.41 7.74
C VAL A 664 19.26 2.11 6.65
N SER A 665 18.82 3.13 5.91
CA SER A 665 17.86 2.95 4.82
C SER A 665 18.41 2.05 3.72
N ALA A 666 19.68 2.19 3.37
CA ALA A 666 20.31 1.38 2.35
C ALA A 666 20.50 -0.08 2.82
N LYS A 667 20.94 -0.28 4.07
CA LYS A 667 21.08 -1.61 4.68
C LYS A 667 19.74 -2.36 4.74
N ASP A 668 18.70 -1.73 5.29
CA ASP A 668 17.43 -2.41 5.56
C ASP A 668 16.51 -2.49 4.33
N SER A 669 16.81 -1.77 3.24
CA SER A 669 16.06 -1.88 1.97
C SER A 669 16.01 -3.31 1.42
N GLY A 670 17.05 -4.11 1.69
CA GLY A 670 17.28 -5.42 1.08
C GLY A 670 18.01 -5.36 -0.27
N ALA A 671 18.44 -4.17 -0.71
CA ALA A 671 19.14 -4.02 -1.99
C ALA A 671 20.65 -4.32 -1.91
N ALA A 672 21.24 -4.09 -0.74
CA ALA A 672 22.62 -4.40 -0.44
C ALA A 672 22.79 -5.91 -0.12
N VAL A 673 23.97 -6.46 -0.41
CA VAL A 673 24.31 -7.83 -0.01
C VAL A 673 24.90 -7.80 1.39
N ILE A 674 24.24 -8.47 2.34
CA ILE A 674 24.63 -8.47 3.76
C ILE A 674 25.29 -9.80 4.14
N CYS A 675 26.33 -9.72 4.97
CA CYS A 675 27.02 -10.88 5.49
C CYS A 675 26.18 -11.63 6.54
N LYS A 676 25.99 -12.94 6.36
CA LYS A 676 25.18 -13.79 7.26
C LYS A 676 25.96 -14.28 8.49
N HIS A 677 27.26 -14.52 8.34
CA HIS A 677 28.13 -15.06 9.39
C HIS A 677 29.45 -14.29 9.44
N PRO A 678 30.02 -14.07 10.65
CA PRO A 678 31.33 -13.44 10.76
C PRO A 678 32.41 -14.30 10.11
N GLY A 679 33.40 -13.65 9.49
CA GLY A 679 34.44 -14.35 8.75
C GLY A 679 35.44 -13.42 8.09
N VAL A 680 36.31 -14.00 7.26
CA VAL A 680 37.27 -13.26 6.43
C VAL A 680 36.95 -13.43 4.96
N VAL A 681 37.01 -12.32 4.22
CA VAL A 681 36.82 -12.31 2.77
C VAL A 681 38.01 -12.99 2.10
N GLU A 682 37.79 -14.15 1.50
CA GLU A 682 38.83 -14.96 0.87
C GLU A 682 39.00 -14.60 -0.62
N ARG A 683 37.90 -14.30 -1.31
CA ARG A 683 37.90 -13.97 -2.74
C ARG A 683 36.79 -12.98 -3.07
N VAL A 684 37.11 -12.01 -3.93
CA VAL A 684 36.16 -11.00 -4.43
C VAL A 684 36.24 -10.97 -5.94
N GLU A 685 35.09 -11.16 -6.60
CA GLU A 685 34.90 -11.00 -8.04
C GLU A 685 33.69 -10.08 -8.28
N ALA A 686 33.56 -9.53 -9.48
CA ALA A 686 32.44 -8.62 -9.79
C ALA A 686 31.04 -9.27 -9.68
N ARG A 687 30.96 -10.60 -9.73
CA ARG A 687 29.72 -11.38 -9.65
C ARG A 687 29.57 -12.17 -8.36
N GLU A 688 30.63 -12.35 -7.58
CA GLU A 688 30.60 -13.19 -6.38
C GLU A 688 31.57 -12.72 -5.30
N VAL A 689 31.17 -12.86 -4.03
CA VAL A 689 32.03 -12.64 -2.87
C VAL A 689 32.05 -13.90 -2.01
N TRP A 690 33.24 -14.33 -1.62
CA TRP A 690 33.47 -15.56 -0.88
C TRP A 690 34.00 -15.22 0.52
N VAL A 691 33.24 -15.58 1.55
CA VAL A 691 33.56 -15.31 2.96
C VAL A 691 33.82 -16.62 3.67
N ARG A 692 35.02 -16.79 4.23
CA ARG A 692 35.33 -17.95 5.07
C ARG A 692 34.89 -17.68 6.49
N ARG A 693 33.96 -18.48 6.99
CA ARG A 693 33.39 -18.32 8.33
C ARG A 693 34.45 -18.53 9.39
N TYR A 694 34.35 -17.73 10.45
CA TYR A 694 34.99 -18.03 11.71
C TYR A 694 34.05 -18.87 12.58
N VAL A 695 34.54 -19.99 13.09
CA VAL A 695 33.81 -20.86 14.02
C VAL A 695 34.64 -20.95 15.29
N GLU A 696 34.03 -20.75 16.45
CA GLU A 696 34.69 -21.01 17.73
C GLU A 696 34.59 -22.50 18.05
N VAL A 697 35.74 -23.17 18.16
CA VAL A 697 35.85 -24.54 18.65
C VAL A 697 36.88 -24.53 19.78
N ASP A 698 36.48 -25.02 20.97
CA ASP A 698 37.33 -25.07 22.17
C ASP A 698 37.98 -23.72 22.56
N GLY A 699 37.28 -22.60 22.34
CA GLY A 699 37.76 -21.25 22.66
C GLY A 699 38.81 -20.70 21.67
N GLN A 700 39.05 -21.38 20.54
CA GLN A 700 39.90 -20.89 19.46
C GLN A 700 39.08 -20.64 18.19
N THR A 701 39.33 -19.50 17.55
CA THR A 701 38.69 -19.13 16.27
C THR A 701 39.32 -19.95 15.13
N VAL A 702 38.61 -20.94 14.63
CA VAL A 702 39.02 -21.76 13.48
C VAL A 702 38.30 -21.32 12.20
N LYS A 703 38.96 -21.54 11.05
CA LYS A 703 38.37 -21.31 9.73
C LYS A 703 37.42 -22.46 9.39
N GLY A 704 36.14 -22.16 9.29
CA GLY A 704 35.09 -23.12 8.94
C GLY A 704 34.73 -23.12 7.47
N ASP A 705 33.43 -23.30 7.22
CA ASP A 705 32.83 -23.35 5.89
C ASP A 705 32.98 -22.04 5.10
N LEU A 706 32.74 -22.15 3.80
CA LEU A 706 32.80 -21.02 2.87
C LEU A 706 31.38 -20.59 2.46
N ASP A 707 31.03 -19.35 2.77
CA ASP A 707 29.83 -18.70 2.27
C ASP A 707 30.09 -18.04 0.92
N ARG A 708 29.21 -18.30 -0.04
CA ARG A 708 29.25 -17.69 -1.38
C ARG A 708 28.04 -16.78 -1.56
N TYR A 709 28.31 -15.53 -1.86
CA TYR A 709 27.30 -14.50 -2.11
C TYR A 709 27.34 -14.12 -3.60
N LYS A 710 26.25 -14.39 -4.32
CA LYS A 710 26.10 -14.06 -5.75
C LYS A 710 25.54 -12.64 -5.90
N MET A 711 26.11 -11.88 -6.84
CA MET A 711 25.71 -10.50 -7.13
C MET A 711 24.77 -10.45 -8.33
N GLN A 712 23.75 -9.60 -8.24
CA GLN A 712 22.84 -9.28 -9.32
C GLN A 712 23.47 -8.25 -10.26
N LYS A 713 23.57 -8.55 -11.56
CA LYS A 713 24.25 -7.72 -12.56
C LYS A 713 23.34 -7.44 -13.74
N PHE A 714 23.04 -6.17 -14.00
CA PHE A 714 22.21 -5.72 -15.12
C PHE A 714 20.86 -6.44 -15.18
N ILE A 715 20.22 -6.62 -14.02
CA ILE A 715 18.88 -7.20 -13.95
C ILE A 715 17.87 -6.09 -14.13
N ARG A 716 16.78 -6.38 -14.85
CA ARG A 716 15.64 -5.48 -15.01
C ARG A 716 14.83 -5.42 -13.72
N SER A 717 14.57 -4.22 -13.21
CA SER A 717 13.57 -3.99 -12.15
C SER A 717 12.15 -3.95 -12.73
N ASN A 718 11.12 -4.02 -11.87
CA ASN A 718 9.72 -3.91 -12.30
C ASN A 718 9.43 -2.65 -13.13
N GLN A 719 10.09 -1.52 -12.85
CA GLN A 719 9.93 -0.24 -13.55
C GLN A 719 10.89 -0.08 -14.75
N GLY A 720 11.66 -1.10 -15.12
CA GLY A 720 12.59 -1.06 -16.25
C GLY A 720 13.92 -0.35 -15.96
N THR A 721 14.19 0.03 -14.71
CA THR A 721 15.51 0.54 -14.30
C THR A 721 16.51 -0.62 -14.11
N CYS A 722 17.80 -0.30 -14.17
CA CYS A 722 18.87 -1.28 -14.00
C CYS A 722 19.18 -1.56 -12.51
N TYR A 723 19.05 -2.83 -12.12
CA TYR A 723 19.48 -3.34 -10.83
C TYR A 723 20.88 -3.95 -10.95
N ASN A 724 21.87 -3.34 -10.30
CA ASN A 724 23.27 -3.72 -10.45
C ASN A 724 24.04 -3.58 -9.13
N GLN A 725 24.54 -4.71 -8.62
CA GLN A 725 25.30 -4.77 -7.37
C GLN A 725 26.82 -4.70 -7.61
N ARG A 726 27.54 -4.06 -6.69
CA ARG A 726 29.01 -3.85 -6.75
C ARG A 726 29.65 -4.19 -5.40
N PRO A 727 30.60 -5.15 -5.35
CA PRO A 727 31.33 -5.44 -4.12
C PRO A 727 32.07 -4.21 -3.58
N ILE A 728 32.01 -3.98 -2.27
CA ILE A 728 32.74 -2.90 -1.58
C ILE A 728 33.90 -3.43 -0.72
N VAL A 729 33.82 -4.70 -0.31
CA VAL A 729 34.86 -5.36 0.49
C VAL A 729 36.06 -5.77 -0.36
N SER A 730 37.23 -5.81 0.27
CA SER A 730 38.47 -6.28 -0.34
C SER A 730 38.90 -7.63 0.25
N VAL A 731 39.70 -8.40 -0.49
CA VAL A 731 40.27 -9.66 0.00
C VAL A 731 41.08 -9.41 1.28
N GLY A 732 40.91 -10.27 2.27
CA GLY A 732 41.55 -10.17 3.59
C GLY A 732 40.82 -9.27 4.58
N ASN A 733 39.68 -8.67 4.19
CA ASN A 733 38.83 -7.95 5.14
C ASN A 733 38.15 -8.93 6.10
N GLU A 734 38.29 -8.71 7.40
CA GLU A 734 37.40 -9.30 8.40
C GLU A 734 36.06 -8.59 8.35
N VAL A 735 34.98 -9.39 8.35
CA VAL A 735 33.59 -8.94 8.23
C VAL A 735 32.76 -9.54 9.35
N VAL A 736 31.80 -8.77 9.86
CA VAL A 736 30.87 -9.22 10.90
C VAL A 736 29.49 -9.52 10.33
N LYS A 737 28.70 -10.30 11.06
CA LYS A 737 27.29 -10.53 10.71
C LYS A 737 26.56 -9.19 10.62
N GLY A 738 25.82 -8.98 9.53
CA GLY A 738 25.08 -7.74 9.31
C GLY A 738 25.88 -6.64 8.61
N GLU A 739 27.15 -6.86 8.25
CA GLU A 739 27.94 -5.91 7.47
C GLU A 739 27.61 -6.00 5.98
N ILE A 740 27.69 -4.85 5.28
CA ILE A 740 27.44 -4.76 3.83
C ILE A 740 28.67 -5.26 3.08
N LEU A 741 28.50 -6.27 2.23
CA LEU A 741 29.53 -6.82 1.36
C LEU A 741 29.54 -6.16 -0.02
N ALA A 742 28.37 -5.78 -0.52
CA ALA A 742 28.19 -5.15 -1.81
C ALA A 742 27.04 -4.15 -1.81
N ASP A 743 27.25 -3.04 -2.50
CA ASP A 743 26.25 -2.01 -2.75
C ASP A 743 25.24 -2.45 -3.81
N GLY A 744 23.99 -2.01 -3.65
CA GLY A 744 22.92 -2.16 -4.63
C GLY A 744 22.83 -0.98 -5.62
N PRO A 745 21.72 -0.87 -6.39
CA PRO A 745 21.45 0.32 -7.19
C PRO A 745 21.30 1.55 -6.29
N SER A 746 21.76 2.73 -6.74
CA SER A 746 21.68 3.98 -5.97
C SER A 746 22.32 3.91 -4.58
N MET A 747 23.46 3.24 -4.48
CA MET A 747 24.25 3.14 -3.25
C MET A 747 25.73 3.43 -3.53
N GLU A 748 26.41 4.02 -2.54
CA GLU A 748 27.85 4.18 -2.54
C GLU A 748 28.40 3.99 -1.12
N LEU A 749 29.36 3.07 -0.97
CA LEU A 749 30.06 2.77 0.28
C LEU A 749 29.11 2.41 1.43
N GLY A 750 28.03 1.70 1.13
CA GLY A 750 27.01 1.27 2.08
C GLY A 750 25.95 2.32 2.42
N GLU A 751 26.01 3.53 1.86
CA GLU A 751 24.99 4.56 2.04
C GLU A 751 24.10 4.73 0.81
N LEU A 752 22.87 5.22 1.04
CA LEU A 752 21.95 5.60 -0.02
C LEU A 752 22.49 6.81 -0.81
N ALA A 753 22.52 6.67 -2.14
CA ALA A 753 23.07 7.63 -3.08
C ALA A 753 22.14 7.76 -4.31
N LEU A 754 21.08 8.56 -4.17
CA LEU A 754 20.00 8.72 -5.17
C LEU A 754 20.31 9.72 -6.29
N GLY A 755 21.37 10.52 -6.16
CA GLY A 755 21.66 11.66 -7.01
C GLY A 755 23.15 12.00 -7.05
N ARG A 756 23.47 13.26 -7.33
CA ARG A 756 24.85 13.78 -7.44
C ARG A 756 24.98 15.13 -6.77
N ASN A 757 26.17 15.40 -6.25
CA ASN A 757 26.55 16.70 -5.71
C ASN A 757 26.96 17.62 -6.88
N VAL A 758 26.26 18.75 -7.06
CA VAL A 758 26.51 19.69 -8.18
C VAL A 758 26.64 21.12 -7.68
N LEU A 759 27.43 21.92 -8.39
CA LEU A 759 27.63 23.33 -8.09
C LEU A 759 26.44 24.16 -8.62
N VAL A 760 25.64 24.71 -7.71
CA VAL A 760 24.42 25.45 -8.03
C VAL A 760 24.61 26.94 -7.76
N GLY A 761 24.11 27.78 -8.68
CA GLY A 761 23.98 29.22 -8.49
C GLY A 761 22.51 29.66 -8.47
N PHE A 762 22.11 30.48 -7.49
CA PHE A 762 20.78 31.10 -7.45
C PHE A 762 20.79 32.46 -8.14
N MET A 763 20.42 32.47 -9.42
CA MET A 763 20.35 33.66 -10.27
C MET A 763 19.38 33.45 -11.43
N THR A 764 18.89 34.53 -12.04
CA THR A 764 18.07 34.46 -13.27
C THR A 764 18.95 34.54 -14.51
N TRP A 765 18.64 33.77 -15.56
CA TRP A 765 19.43 33.72 -16.79
C TRP A 765 18.54 33.69 -18.05
N ASP A 766 18.48 34.80 -18.78
CA ASP A 766 17.80 34.96 -20.08
C ASP A 766 16.35 34.41 -20.17
N GLY A 767 15.67 34.26 -19.04
CA GLY A 767 14.35 33.62 -18.96
C GLY A 767 14.36 32.09 -19.15
N TYR A 768 15.51 31.44 -19.36
CA TYR A 768 15.59 29.98 -19.48
C TYR A 768 15.24 29.27 -18.18
N ASN A 769 15.47 29.92 -17.03
CA ASN A 769 15.02 29.43 -15.72
C ASN A 769 13.77 30.16 -15.21
N TYR A 770 12.91 30.64 -16.12
CA TYR A 770 11.62 31.21 -15.75
C TYR A 770 10.75 30.16 -15.02
N GLU A 771 10.01 30.63 -14.01
CA GLU A 771 9.30 29.77 -13.04
C GLU A 771 10.24 28.71 -12.41
N ASP A 772 10.04 27.44 -12.79
CA ASP A 772 10.72 26.27 -12.21
C ASP A 772 11.65 25.58 -13.22
N ALA A 773 11.91 26.21 -14.36
CA ALA A 773 12.83 25.65 -15.35
C ALA A 773 14.28 25.65 -14.83
N ILE A 774 15.03 24.63 -15.24
CA ILE A 774 16.41 24.40 -14.81
C ILE A 774 17.33 24.53 -16.03
N ILE A 775 18.43 25.26 -15.85
CA ILE A 775 19.51 25.34 -16.83
C ILE A 775 20.67 24.52 -16.31
N MET A 776 21.33 23.77 -17.19
CA MET A 776 22.45 22.93 -16.82
C MET A 776 23.64 23.08 -17.75
N SER A 777 24.83 22.80 -17.22
CA SER A 777 26.07 22.75 -17.99
C SER A 777 26.17 21.46 -18.82
N GLU A 778 26.67 21.58 -20.04
CA GLU A 778 27.00 20.46 -20.94
C GLU A 778 28.01 19.49 -20.31
N ARG A 779 28.83 19.95 -19.37
CA ARG A 779 29.76 19.10 -18.60
C ARG A 779 29.06 17.88 -18.00
N LEU A 780 27.85 18.07 -17.46
CA LEU A 780 27.06 17.00 -16.84
C LEU A 780 26.65 15.91 -17.85
N VAL A 781 26.56 16.25 -19.14
CA VAL A 781 26.26 15.32 -20.24
C VAL A 781 27.54 14.64 -20.74
N LYS A 782 28.65 15.40 -20.85
CA LYS A 782 29.97 14.90 -21.27
C LYS A 782 30.54 13.88 -20.28
N ASP A 783 30.47 14.19 -18.99
CA ASP A 783 31.01 13.37 -17.89
C ASP A 783 30.04 12.25 -17.46
N ASP A 784 28.93 12.06 -18.18
CA ASP A 784 27.89 11.06 -17.90
C ASP A 784 27.32 11.13 -16.46
N VAL A 785 27.26 12.32 -15.86
CA VAL A 785 26.89 12.53 -14.44
C VAL A 785 25.48 12.01 -14.13
N TYR A 786 24.50 12.37 -14.97
CA TYR A 786 23.08 11.98 -14.84
C TYR A 786 22.67 10.95 -15.91
N THR A 787 23.53 9.96 -16.13
CA THR A 787 23.25 8.86 -17.06
C THR A 787 22.63 7.68 -16.31
N SER A 788 21.49 7.19 -16.80
CA SER A 788 20.81 6.01 -16.31
C SER A 788 20.84 4.87 -17.34
N ILE A 789 20.67 3.64 -16.87
CA ILE A 789 20.55 2.45 -17.71
C ILE A 789 19.12 1.91 -17.56
N HIS A 790 18.46 1.74 -18.69
CA HIS A 790 17.10 1.20 -18.78
C HIS A 790 17.13 -0.13 -19.52
N ILE A 791 16.37 -1.09 -19.03
CA ILE A 791 16.28 -2.44 -19.61
C ILE A 791 14.80 -2.72 -19.88
N GLU A 792 14.50 -2.93 -21.16
CA GLU A 792 13.18 -3.31 -21.63
C GLU A 792 13.18 -4.77 -22.03
N GLU A 793 12.02 -5.41 -21.84
CA GLU A 793 11.81 -6.82 -22.08
C GLU A 793 10.70 -6.97 -23.11
N TYR A 794 11.00 -7.73 -24.16
CA TYR A 794 10.08 -8.02 -25.24
C TYR A 794 9.93 -9.53 -25.39
N GLU A 795 8.69 -10.00 -25.39
CA GLU A 795 8.36 -11.43 -25.46
C GLU A 795 7.66 -11.78 -26.78
N SER A 796 7.96 -12.96 -27.31
CA SER A 796 7.25 -13.58 -28.43
C SER A 796 7.07 -15.05 -28.17
N GLU A 797 5.83 -15.52 -28.28
CA GLU A 797 5.44 -16.91 -28.06
C GLU A 797 4.98 -17.55 -29.37
N ALA A 798 5.32 -18.83 -29.54
CA ALA A 798 4.83 -19.69 -30.60
C ALA A 798 3.74 -20.60 -30.05
N ARG A 799 2.53 -20.53 -30.63
CA ARG A 799 1.33 -21.23 -30.13
C ARG A 799 0.80 -22.26 -31.11
N ASP A 800 0.09 -23.24 -30.56
CA ASP A 800 -0.75 -24.13 -31.36
C ASP A 800 -2.01 -23.40 -31.82
N THR A 801 -2.19 -23.28 -33.15
CA THR A 801 -3.43 -22.76 -33.73
C THR A 801 -4.25 -23.87 -34.38
N LYS A 802 -5.51 -23.58 -34.71
CA LYS A 802 -6.40 -24.54 -35.42
C LYS A 802 -5.87 -24.93 -36.81
N LEU A 803 -5.10 -24.06 -37.45
CA LEU A 803 -4.60 -24.24 -38.82
C LEU A 803 -3.20 -24.88 -38.86
N GLY A 804 -2.54 -24.99 -37.71
CA GLY A 804 -1.17 -25.47 -37.56
C GLY A 804 -0.45 -24.74 -36.41
N PRO A 805 0.68 -25.26 -35.93
CA PRO A 805 1.50 -24.54 -34.97
C PRO A 805 2.12 -23.29 -35.60
N GLU A 806 2.30 -22.23 -34.81
CA GLU A 806 3.19 -21.12 -35.17
C GLU A 806 4.65 -21.57 -35.06
N GLU A 807 5.49 -21.07 -35.95
CA GLU A 807 6.92 -21.43 -35.99
C GLU A 807 7.80 -20.17 -35.86
N ILE A 808 8.82 -20.26 -35.01
CA ILE A 808 9.89 -19.27 -34.94
C ILE A 808 10.97 -19.68 -35.94
N THR A 809 11.20 -18.85 -36.94
CA THR A 809 12.08 -19.16 -38.06
C THR A 809 12.67 -17.90 -38.69
N ARG A 810 13.82 -18.06 -39.34
CA ARG A 810 14.45 -17.02 -40.16
C ARG A 810 13.75 -16.85 -41.52
N ASP A 811 13.03 -17.87 -42.00
CA ASP A 811 12.34 -17.83 -43.31
C ASP A 811 11.03 -17.04 -43.24
N ILE A 812 11.14 -15.71 -43.26
CA ILE A 812 10.00 -14.79 -43.14
C ILE A 812 9.58 -14.30 -44.53
N PRO A 813 8.28 -14.37 -44.90
CA PRO A 813 7.82 -13.88 -46.19
C PRO A 813 7.93 -12.36 -46.32
N ASN A 814 8.26 -11.88 -47.53
CA ASN A 814 8.29 -10.47 -47.91
C ASN A 814 9.29 -9.59 -47.12
N VAL A 815 10.29 -10.20 -46.50
CA VAL A 815 11.38 -9.52 -45.80
C VAL A 815 12.69 -9.72 -46.57
N GLY A 816 13.43 -8.63 -46.83
CA GLY A 816 14.73 -8.69 -47.51
C GLY A 816 15.86 -9.18 -46.60
N GLU A 817 16.92 -9.76 -47.19
CA GLU A 817 18.10 -10.28 -46.47
C GLU A 817 18.78 -9.23 -45.57
N ASP A 818 18.74 -7.95 -45.94
CA ASP A 818 19.32 -6.86 -45.14
C ASP A 818 18.65 -6.73 -43.76
N ALA A 819 17.32 -6.93 -43.69
CA ALA A 819 16.57 -6.90 -42.44
C ALA A 819 16.82 -8.16 -41.59
N LEU A 820 17.21 -9.27 -42.22
CA LEU A 820 17.54 -10.53 -41.55
C LEU A 820 18.99 -10.59 -41.03
N ARG A 821 19.81 -9.56 -41.31
CA ARG A 821 21.25 -9.54 -41.04
C ARG A 821 21.58 -9.92 -39.60
N ASN A 822 20.84 -9.42 -38.61
CA ASN A 822 21.18 -9.60 -37.20
C ASN A 822 20.58 -10.87 -36.58
N LEU A 823 19.63 -11.53 -37.25
CA LEU A 823 19.01 -12.78 -36.81
C LEU A 823 19.98 -13.97 -36.95
N ASP A 824 19.88 -14.95 -36.05
CA ASP A 824 20.57 -16.24 -36.12
C ASP A 824 19.86 -17.20 -37.10
N GLU A 825 20.32 -18.45 -37.17
CA GLU A 825 19.71 -19.48 -38.05
C GLU A 825 18.29 -19.88 -37.60
N ARG A 826 17.95 -19.67 -36.32
CA ARG A 826 16.63 -19.97 -35.75
C ARG A 826 15.64 -18.81 -35.96
N GLY A 827 16.10 -17.67 -36.44
CA GLY A 827 15.27 -16.47 -36.54
C GLY A 827 15.18 -15.68 -35.23
N ILE A 828 16.21 -15.73 -34.39
CA ILE A 828 16.30 -14.98 -33.13
C ILE A 828 17.47 -14.00 -33.18
N ILE A 829 17.28 -12.79 -32.67
CA ILE A 829 18.30 -11.75 -32.66
C ILE A 829 19.54 -12.16 -31.85
N ARG A 830 20.74 -11.78 -32.32
CA ARG A 830 22.00 -12.07 -31.64
C ARG A 830 22.26 -11.11 -30.47
N VAL A 831 22.76 -11.65 -29.35
CA VAL A 831 23.22 -10.87 -28.21
C VAL A 831 24.35 -9.93 -28.62
N GLY A 832 24.29 -8.67 -28.18
CA GLY A 832 25.23 -7.62 -28.55
C GLY A 832 24.91 -6.89 -29.86
N ALA A 833 23.86 -7.29 -30.59
CA ALA A 833 23.41 -6.54 -31.76
C ALA A 833 22.80 -5.19 -31.35
N GLU A 834 23.12 -4.14 -32.10
CA GLU A 834 22.44 -2.85 -31.99
C GLU A 834 21.21 -2.85 -32.90
N VAL A 835 20.06 -2.48 -32.32
CA VAL A 835 18.75 -2.49 -32.96
C VAL A 835 18.09 -1.12 -32.88
N LYS A 836 17.34 -0.77 -33.91
CA LYS A 836 16.55 0.46 -34.02
C LYS A 836 15.06 0.14 -34.11
N ASP A 837 14.24 1.16 -33.97
CA ASP A 837 12.79 1.06 -34.11
C ASP A 837 12.41 0.37 -35.44
N GLY A 838 11.57 -0.67 -35.35
CA GLY A 838 11.11 -1.46 -36.49
C GLY A 838 11.99 -2.66 -36.88
N ASP A 839 13.20 -2.79 -36.31
CA ASP A 839 14.08 -3.94 -36.55
C ASP A 839 13.46 -5.24 -35.99
N LEU A 840 13.82 -6.37 -36.61
CA LEU A 840 13.32 -7.69 -36.23
C LEU A 840 14.07 -8.25 -35.02
N LEU A 841 13.33 -8.64 -33.99
CA LEU A 841 13.86 -9.33 -32.80
C LEU A 841 13.69 -10.84 -32.89
N VAL A 842 12.49 -11.30 -33.25
CA VAL A 842 12.16 -12.73 -33.38
C VAL A 842 11.31 -12.92 -34.62
N GLY A 843 11.82 -13.67 -35.58
CA GLY A 843 11.10 -14.08 -36.77
C GLY A 843 10.02 -15.10 -36.42
N LYS A 844 8.75 -14.76 -36.65
CA LYS A 844 7.62 -15.64 -36.37
C LYS A 844 6.67 -15.68 -37.54
N VAL A 845 6.27 -16.90 -37.93
CA VAL A 845 5.29 -17.13 -38.99
C VAL A 845 4.08 -17.87 -38.45
N THR A 846 2.89 -17.37 -38.81
CA THR A 846 1.61 -17.97 -38.41
C THR A 846 0.92 -18.55 -39.65
N PRO A 847 0.43 -19.81 -39.62
CA PRO A 847 -0.36 -20.38 -40.72
C PRO A 847 -1.62 -19.56 -41.00
N LYS A 848 -1.83 -19.19 -42.26
CA LYS A 848 -2.99 -18.44 -42.73
C LYS A 848 -3.89 -19.37 -43.53
N GLY A 849 -5.18 -19.40 -43.20
CA GLY A 849 -6.18 -20.08 -44.02
C GLY A 849 -6.32 -19.39 -45.37
N VAL A 850 -6.63 -20.13 -46.43
CA VAL A 850 -6.86 -19.54 -47.76
C VAL A 850 -8.16 -18.74 -47.72
N THR A 851 -8.04 -17.42 -47.54
CA THR A 851 -9.12 -16.45 -47.73
C THR A 851 -9.22 -16.06 -49.20
N GLU A 852 -10.40 -15.68 -49.69
CA GLU A 852 -10.51 -15.05 -51.00
C GLU A 852 -9.70 -13.75 -51.01
N LEU A 853 -8.68 -13.69 -51.86
CA LEU A 853 -7.86 -12.49 -52.09
C LEU A 853 -8.76 -11.41 -52.72
N THR A 854 -8.53 -10.15 -52.37
CA THR A 854 -9.23 -9.03 -53.02
C THR A 854 -8.92 -9.01 -54.53
N ALA A 855 -9.76 -8.36 -55.33
CA ALA A 855 -9.54 -8.29 -56.78
C ALA A 855 -8.16 -7.68 -57.12
N GLU A 856 -7.72 -6.70 -56.33
CA GLU A 856 -6.42 -6.04 -56.43
C GLU A 856 -5.27 -7.00 -56.06
N GLU A 857 -5.38 -7.71 -54.95
CA GLU A 857 -4.37 -8.70 -54.53
C GLU A 857 -4.26 -9.84 -55.55
N ARG A 858 -5.39 -10.33 -56.09
CA ARG A 858 -5.41 -11.34 -57.16
C ARG A 858 -4.70 -10.86 -58.42
N LEU A 859 -4.92 -9.60 -58.80
CA LEU A 859 -4.24 -8.99 -59.94
C LEU A 859 -2.74 -8.87 -59.69
N LEU A 860 -2.32 -8.41 -58.51
CA LEU A 860 -0.92 -8.31 -58.13
C LEU A 860 -0.23 -9.68 -58.17
N HIS A 861 -0.86 -10.72 -57.60
CA HIS A 861 -0.37 -12.10 -57.66
C HIS A 861 -0.23 -12.60 -59.11
N ALA A 862 -1.19 -12.29 -59.98
CA ALA A 862 -1.14 -12.67 -61.39
C ALA A 862 -0.02 -11.95 -62.17
N ILE A 863 0.28 -10.69 -61.82
CA ILE A 863 1.36 -9.90 -62.44
C ILE A 863 2.74 -10.37 -61.99
N PHE A 864 2.93 -10.58 -60.69
CA PHE A 864 4.24 -10.90 -60.11
C PHE A 864 4.57 -12.39 -60.08
N GLY A 865 3.60 -13.27 -60.37
CA GLY A 865 3.81 -14.72 -60.38
C GLY A 865 4.11 -15.29 -58.99
N GLU A 866 3.82 -14.54 -57.93
CA GLU A 866 4.02 -14.98 -56.55
C GLU A 866 2.97 -16.05 -56.20
N LYS A 867 3.43 -17.23 -55.78
CA LYS A 867 2.55 -18.24 -55.19
C LYS A 867 1.94 -17.66 -53.91
N ALA A 868 0.64 -17.87 -53.71
CA ALA A 868 0.00 -17.58 -52.42
C ALA A 868 0.76 -18.35 -51.33
N ARG A 869 1.46 -17.64 -50.46
CA ARG A 869 2.18 -18.25 -49.35
C ARG A 869 1.18 -18.57 -48.24
N GLU A 870 1.27 -19.77 -47.68
CA GLU A 870 0.33 -20.29 -46.68
C GLU A 870 0.56 -19.72 -45.27
N VAL A 871 1.52 -18.81 -45.09
CA VAL A 871 1.92 -18.25 -43.80
C VAL A 871 2.00 -16.72 -43.84
N ARG A 872 1.74 -16.08 -42.69
CA ARG A 872 1.80 -14.63 -42.48
C ARG A 872 2.93 -14.28 -41.51
N ASP A 873 3.63 -13.16 -41.75
CA ASP A 873 4.57 -12.57 -40.80
C ASP A 873 3.85 -12.03 -39.56
N THR A 874 4.20 -12.57 -38.39
CA THR A 874 3.77 -12.13 -37.06
C THR A 874 4.98 -11.91 -36.14
N SER A 875 6.12 -11.57 -36.74
CA SER A 875 7.40 -11.37 -36.07
C SER A 875 7.36 -10.27 -35.03
N LEU A 876 8.15 -10.45 -33.98
CA LEU A 876 8.39 -9.43 -32.97
C LEU A 876 9.36 -8.39 -33.52
N ARG A 877 8.93 -7.13 -33.47
CA ARG A 877 9.73 -5.96 -33.90
C ARG A 877 9.94 -5.01 -32.73
N VAL A 878 11.05 -4.28 -32.76
CA VAL A 878 11.33 -3.22 -31.79
C VAL A 878 10.27 -2.11 -31.92
N PRO A 879 9.55 -1.74 -30.85
CA PRO A 879 8.57 -0.65 -30.91
C PRO A 879 9.25 0.71 -31.05
N HIS A 880 8.45 1.75 -31.32
CA HIS A 880 8.95 3.12 -31.40
C HIS A 880 9.55 3.60 -30.07
N GLY A 881 10.77 4.13 -30.10
CA GLY A 881 11.56 4.52 -28.93
C GLY A 881 12.23 3.35 -28.19
N GLY A 882 12.12 2.12 -28.72
CA GLY A 882 12.65 0.91 -28.09
C GLY A 882 14.09 0.56 -28.49
N GLY A 883 14.70 1.27 -29.46
CA GLY A 883 16.05 0.96 -29.95
C GLY A 883 17.14 0.93 -28.88
N GLY A 884 18.14 0.07 -29.03
CA GLY A 884 19.20 -0.14 -28.05
C GLY A 884 20.11 -1.31 -28.40
N ILE A 885 20.83 -1.84 -27.41
CA ILE A 885 21.70 -3.02 -27.57
C ILE A 885 21.00 -4.24 -26.97
N ILE A 886 21.05 -5.38 -27.65
CA ILE A 886 20.56 -6.65 -27.10
C ILE A 886 21.49 -7.11 -25.97
N LEU A 887 20.98 -7.09 -24.74
CA LEU A 887 21.72 -7.48 -23.54
C LEU A 887 21.75 -9.01 -23.40
N ASP A 888 20.60 -9.65 -23.56
CA ASP A 888 20.41 -11.07 -23.36
C ASP A 888 19.17 -11.57 -24.12
N VAL A 889 19.14 -12.86 -24.45
CA VAL A 889 17.97 -13.51 -25.07
C VAL A 889 17.75 -14.86 -24.39
N LYS A 890 16.56 -15.05 -23.83
CA LYS A 890 16.15 -16.28 -23.15
C LYS A 890 15.13 -17.02 -23.98
N VAL A 891 15.33 -18.33 -24.12
CA VAL A 891 14.45 -19.22 -24.88
C VAL A 891 13.98 -20.31 -23.95
N PHE A 892 12.67 -20.50 -23.88
CA PHE A 892 12.01 -21.54 -23.10
C PHE A 892 11.25 -22.46 -24.05
N ASN A 893 11.44 -23.76 -23.92
CA ASN A 893 10.82 -24.76 -24.79
C ASN A 893 10.09 -25.81 -23.97
N ARG A 894 8.85 -26.13 -24.39
CA ARG A 894 8.10 -27.23 -23.78
C ARG A 894 8.80 -28.58 -23.95
N GLU A 895 9.49 -28.79 -25.07
CA GLU A 895 10.22 -30.02 -25.37
C GLU A 895 11.41 -30.25 -24.41
N ASP A 896 12.01 -29.17 -23.91
CA ASP A 896 13.14 -29.21 -22.97
C ASP A 896 12.69 -29.40 -21.50
N GLY A 897 11.37 -29.48 -21.26
CA GLY A 897 10.78 -29.65 -19.93
C GLY A 897 10.47 -28.35 -19.19
N ASP A 898 10.48 -27.20 -19.87
CA ASP A 898 10.10 -25.91 -19.26
C ASP A 898 8.58 -25.80 -19.04
N GLU A 899 8.20 -25.18 -17.93
CA GLU A 899 6.80 -24.93 -17.59
C GLU A 899 6.23 -23.74 -18.38
N LEU A 900 5.62 -24.02 -19.53
CA LEU A 900 4.96 -23.01 -20.39
C LEU A 900 3.43 -23.04 -20.30
N PRO A 901 2.74 -21.89 -20.47
CA PRO A 901 1.28 -21.83 -20.50
C PRO A 901 0.66 -22.80 -21.53
N PRO A 902 -0.50 -23.40 -21.24
CA PRO A 902 -1.15 -24.35 -22.15
C PRO A 902 -1.30 -23.81 -23.57
N GLY A 903 -0.87 -24.57 -24.58
CA GLY A 903 -0.92 -24.17 -25.99
C GLY A 903 0.29 -23.35 -26.49
N VAL A 904 1.23 -22.98 -25.63
CA VAL A 904 2.50 -22.33 -26.01
C VAL A 904 3.61 -23.36 -26.12
N ASN A 905 4.23 -23.51 -27.30
CA ASN A 905 5.30 -24.50 -27.52
C ASN A 905 6.68 -23.95 -27.19
N GLN A 906 6.92 -22.69 -27.56
CA GLN A 906 8.18 -21.99 -27.36
C GLN A 906 7.91 -20.53 -26.98
N LEU A 907 8.71 -20.00 -26.07
CA LEU A 907 8.69 -18.59 -25.65
C LEU A 907 10.10 -18.02 -25.75
N VAL A 908 10.24 -16.90 -26.45
CA VAL A 908 11.50 -16.17 -26.59
C VAL A 908 11.35 -14.79 -25.95
N ARG A 909 12.28 -14.43 -25.08
CA ARG A 909 12.37 -13.10 -24.46
C ARG A 909 13.67 -12.43 -24.83
N ALA A 910 13.59 -11.25 -25.41
CA ALA A 910 14.74 -10.42 -25.75
C ALA A 910 14.80 -9.22 -24.78
N TYR A 911 15.98 -9.00 -24.19
CA TYR A 911 16.24 -7.87 -23.32
C TYR A 911 17.04 -6.81 -24.07
N ILE A 912 16.47 -5.61 -24.21
CA ILE A 912 17.14 -4.46 -24.82
C ILE A 912 17.60 -3.52 -23.72
N VAL A 913 18.87 -3.15 -23.74
CA VAL A 913 19.44 -2.16 -22.83
C VAL A 913 19.69 -0.83 -23.55
N GLN A 914 19.31 0.25 -22.88
CA GLN A 914 19.49 1.62 -23.34
C GLN A 914 20.28 2.43 -22.30
N LYS A 915 21.30 3.15 -22.74
CA LYS A 915 22.01 4.14 -21.95
C LYS A 915 21.38 5.50 -22.21
N ARG A 916 20.65 6.05 -21.23
CA ARG A 916 19.97 7.34 -21.36
C ARG A 916 20.73 8.42 -20.62
N LYS A 917 21.26 9.39 -21.38
CA LYS A 917 21.85 10.61 -20.83
C LYS A 917 20.75 11.54 -20.31
N ILE A 918 21.14 12.64 -19.68
CA ILE A 918 20.20 13.71 -19.36
C ILE A 918 19.95 14.57 -20.60
N SER A 919 18.71 14.96 -20.83
CA SER A 919 18.30 15.76 -21.99
C SER A 919 17.35 16.90 -21.62
N GLU A 920 17.16 17.85 -22.52
CA GLU A 920 16.14 18.88 -22.40
C GLU A 920 14.75 18.23 -22.31
N GLY A 921 13.91 18.73 -21.41
CA GLY A 921 12.61 18.12 -21.09
C GLY A 921 12.63 17.10 -19.95
N ASP A 922 13.79 16.60 -19.53
CA ASP A 922 13.89 15.71 -18.37
C ASP A 922 13.59 16.45 -17.07
N LYS A 923 12.97 15.74 -16.12
CA LYS A 923 12.60 16.30 -14.82
C LYS A 923 13.65 16.00 -13.75
N MET A 924 14.10 17.06 -13.08
CA MET A 924 15.04 17.03 -11.97
C MET A 924 14.36 17.53 -10.68
N ALA A 925 14.89 17.14 -9.53
CA ALA A 925 14.48 17.68 -8.25
C ALA A 925 15.61 17.67 -7.22
N GLY A 926 15.52 18.53 -6.20
CA GLY A 926 16.26 18.37 -4.95
C GLY A 926 15.42 17.66 -3.88
N ARG A 927 15.96 17.58 -2.66
CA ARG A 927 15.30 16.93 -1.52
C ARG A 927 14.22 17.79 -0.86
N HIS A 928 14.18 19.10 -1.17
CA HIS A 928 13.35 20.11 -0.51
C HIS A 928 12.09 20.49 -1.29
N GLY A 929 11.54 19.56 -2.09
CA GLY A 929 10.33 19.82 -2.89
C GLY A 929 10.54 20.78 -4.07
N ASN A 930 11.79 21.11 -4.41
CA ASN A 930 12.18 21.93 -5.55
C ASN A 930 12.31 21.05 -6.81
N LYS A 931 11.28 21.09 -7.66
CA LYS A 931 11.22 20.33 -8.91
C LYS A 931 11.34 21.26 -10.10
N GLY A 932 11.92 20.78 -11.18
CA GLY A 932 12.04 21.54 -12.42
C GLY A 932 12.28 20.67 -13.63
N VAL A 933 11.99 21.23 -14.80
CA VAL A 933 12.28 20.60 -16.09
C VAL A 933 13.49 21.30 -16.70
N ILE A 934 14.40 20.52 -17.29
CA ILE A 934 15.56 21.09 -17.97
C ILE A 934 15.08 21.80 -19.22
N SER A 935 15.25 23.12 -19.26
CA SER A 935 14.86 23.94 -20.40
C SER A 935 15.98 24.10 -21.41
N ARG A 936 17.23 24.14 -20.94
CA ARG A 936 18.40 24.32 -21.80
C ARG A 936 19.66 23.70 -21.20
N ILE A 937 20.43 23.05 -22.07
CA ILE A 937 21.81 22.63 -21.78
C ILE A 937 22.76 23.64 -22.41
N LEU A 938 23.54 24.36 -21.60
CA LEU A 938 24.47 25.39 -22.07
C LEU A 938 25.90 24.82 -22.21
N PRO A 939 26.68 25.28 -23.21
CA PRO A 939 28.12 25.02 -23.27
C PRO A 939 28.83 25.48 -22.00
N GLU A 940 29.94 24.82 -21.67
CA GLU A 940 30.70 25.10 -20.44
C GLU A 940 31.25 26.53 -20.40
N GLU A 941 31.65 27.06 -21.55
CA GLU A 941 32.17 28.42 -21.73
C GLU A 941 31.12 29.51 -21.53
N ASP A 942 29.84 29.19 -21.74
CA ASP A 942 28.71 30.12 -21.60
C ASP A 942 28.22 30.20 -20.16
N MET A 943 28.56 29.21 -19.33
CA MET A 943 28.12 29.15 -17.94
C MET A 943 28.82 30.22 -17.10
N PRO A 944 28.11 30.87 -16.16
CA PRO A 944 28.76 31.71 -15.17
C PRO A 944 29.84 30.95 -14.39
N TYR A 945 30.98 31.59 -14.18
CA TYR A 945 32.12 30.96 -13.54
C TYR A 945 32.60 31.72 -12.31
N LEU A 946 33.17 30.96 -11.38
CA LEU A 946 33.78 31.45 -10.14
C LEU A 946 35.11 32.15 -10.42
N PRO A 947 35.65 32.97 -9.49
CA PRO A 947 36.92 33.66 -9.69
C PRO A 947 38.14 32.73 -9.92
N ASP A 948 38.02 31.45 -9.57
CA ASP A 948 39.03 30.41 -9.81
C ASP A 948 38.93 29.78 -11.22
N GLY A 949 37.97 30.22 -12.04
CA GLY A 949 37.70 29.71 -13.38
C GLY A 949 36.72 28.53 -13.42
N THR A 950 36.21 28.06 -12.28
CA THR A 950 35.27 26.92 -12.25
C THR A 950 33.88 27.36 -12.70
N PRO A 951 33.32 26.80 -13.79
CA PRO A 951 31.93 27.07 -14.18
C PRO A 951 30.95 26.40 -13.20
N ILE A 952 29.80 27.03 -12.98
CA ILE A 952 28.70 26.41 -12.23
C ILE A 952 28.04 25.30 -13.06
N ASP A 953 27.44 24.31 -12.39
CA ASP A 953 26.81 23.17 -13.06
C ASP A 953 25.34 23.41 -13.35
N ILE A 954 24.61 24.04 -12.43
CA ILE A 954 23.16 24.27 -12.53
C ILE A 954 22.81 25.68 -12.06
N MET A 955 21.88 26.34 -12.76
CA MET A 955 21.28 27.60 -12.33
C MET A 955 19.84 27.40 -11.90
N LEU A 956 19.51 27.79 -10.67
CA LEU A 956 18.16 27.76 -10.12
C LEU A 956 17.59 29.17 -9.96
N ASN A 957 16.28 29.29 -10.13
CA ASN A 957 15.59 30.56 -9.98
C ASN A 957 15.43 30.93 -8.49
N PRO A 958 15.92 32.11 -8.05
CA PRO A 958 15.77 32.54 -6.65
C PRO A 958 14.33 32.87 -6.25
N LEU A 959 13.45 33.22 -7.21
CA LEU A 959 12.09 33.68 -6.91
C LEU A 959 11.20 32.58 -6.28
N GLY A 960 11.48 31.32 -6.60
CA GLY A 960 10.70 30.19 -6.10
C GLY A 960 10.96 29.84 -4.62
N VAL A 961 12.08 30.29 -4.06
CA VAL A 961 12.50 29.94 -2.68
C VAL A 961 11.62 30.61 -1.62
N PRO A 962 11.48 31.96 -1.56
CA PRO A 962 10.67 32.60 -0.53
C PRO A 962 9.17 32.30 -0.69
N SER A 963 8.68 32.12 -1.92
CA SER A 963 7.27 31.80 -2.16
C SER A 963 6.86 30.42 -1.65
N ARG A 964 7.82 29.49 -1.50
CA ARG A 964 7.55 28.10 -1.13
C ARG A 964 8.04 27.75 0.28
N MET A 965 8.74 28.67 0.93
CA MET A 965 9.25 28.52 2.29
C MET A 965 10.05 27.22 2.48
N ASN A 966 10.90 26.89 1.50
CA ASN A 966 11.83 25.77 1.56
C ASN A 966 13.27 26.27 1.67
N ILE A 967 13.56 26.93 2.79
CA ILE A 967 14.84 27.58 3.07
C ILE A 967 15.95 26.53 3.31
N GLY A 968 15.57 25.30 3.66
CA GLY A 968 16.50 24.18 3.84
C GLY A 968 17.43 23.98 2.64
N GLN A 969 16.96 24.22 1.41
CA GLN A 969 17.78 24.10 0.20
C GLN A 969 18.95 25.11 0.14
N VAL A 970 18.79 26.30 0.73
CA VAL A 970 19.83 27.34 0.77
C VAL A 970 20.83 27.03 1.88
N LEU A 971 20.36 26.52 3.02
CA LEU A 971 21.23 26.02 4.09
C LEU A 971 22.06 24.82 3.61
N GLU A 972 21.45 23.90 2.86
CA GLU A 972 22.13 22.78 2.20
C GLU A 972 23.21 23.29 1.24
N LEU A 973 22.87 24.26 0.37
CA LEU A 973 23.80 24.89 -0.58
C LEU A 973 25.06 25.44 0.13
N HIS A 974 24.87 26.23 1.19
CA HIS A 974 25.96 26.87 1.92
C HIS A 974 26.84 25.85 2.66
N LEU A 975 26.20 24.95 3.41
CA LEU A 975 26.90 23.91 4.16
C LEU A 975 27.62 22.94 3.22
N GLY A 976 27.04 22.62 2.06
CA GLY A 976 27.64 21.80 1.02
C GLY A 976 28.89 22.44 0.41
N MET A 977 28.87 23.75 0.19
CA MET A 977 30.06 24.48 -0.29
C MET A 977 31.18 24.48 0.74
N ALA A 978 30.85 24.76 2.01
CA ALA A 978 31.83 24.75 3.09
C ALA A 978 32.43 23.34 3.27
N ALA A 979 31.60 22.29 3.24
CA ALA A 979 32.03 20.90 3.31
C ALA A 979 32.94 20.50 2.14
N ARG A 980 32.64 20.97 0.92
CA ARG A 980 33.48 20.75 -0.27
C ARG A 980 34.86 21.39 -0.10
N TYR A 981 34.95 22.62 0.42
CA TYR A 981 36.24 23.27 0.66
C TYR A 981 37.06 22.59 1.78
N LEU A 982 36.39 22.12 2.83
CA LEU A 982 37.03 21.40 3.93
C LEU A 982 37.37 19.95 3.59
N GLY A 983 36.80 19.39 2.51
CA GLY A 983 37.01 18.00 2.11
C GLY A 983 36.35 16.99 3.06
N ILE A 984 35.24 17.36 3.69
CA ILE A 984 34.53 16.53 4.68
C ILE A 984 33.11 16.19 4.23
N HIS A 985 32.54 15.13 4.80
CA HIS A 985 31.11 14.84 4.71
C HIS A 985 30.43 15.22 6.02
N ILE A 986 29.22 15.75 5.92
CA ILE A 986 28.46 16.24 7.07
C ILE A 986 27.19 15.41 7.25
N ALA A 987 26.77 15.23 8.51
CA ALA A 987 25.47 14.70 8.89
C ALA A 987 24.72 15.75 9.73
N THR A 988 23.53 16.13 9.28
CA THR A 988 22.61 17.00 10.01
C THR A 988 21.29 16.24 10.23
N PRO A 989 21.14 15.57 11.39
CA PRO A 989 19.93 14.84 11.70
C PRO A 989 18.68 15.73 11.70
N VAL A 990 17.55 15.14 11.36
CA VAL A 990 16.26 15.84 11.34
C VAL A 990 15.86 16.30 12.76
N PHE A 991 15.52 17.58 12.91
CA PHE A 991 15.15 18.23 14.19
C PHE A 991 16.24 18.30 15.28
N ASP A 992 17.44 17.76 15.07
CA ASP A 992 18.62 17.90 15.95
C ASP A 992 19.92 18.15 15.13
N GLY A 993 19.78 18.95 14.10
CA GLY A 993 20.82 19.21 13.10
C GLY A 993 21.72 20.42 13.39
N ALA A 994 22.45 20.82 12.35
CA ALA A 994 23.27 22.02 12.36
C ALA A 994 22.41 23.26 12.58
N ARG A 995 22.76 24.08 13.58
CA ARG A 995 22.11 25.37 13.81
C ARG A 995 22.74 26.46 12.97
N GLU A 996 22.11 27.63 12.94
CA GLU A 996 22.62 28.81 12.24
C GLU A 996 24.07 29.13 12.64
N GLU A 997 24.39 29.12 13.94
CA GLU A 997 25.74 29.33 14.47
C GLU A 997 26.76 28.30 13.95
N ASP A 998 26.34 27.04 13.81
CA ASP A 998 27.19 25.96 13.33
C ASP A 998 27.46 26.12 11.83
N VAL A 999 26.44 26.49 11.06
CA VAL A 999 26.54 26.75 9.62
C VAL A 999 27.49 27.91 9.38
N TRP A 1000 27.29 29.06 10.03
CA TRP A 1000 28.18 30.23 9.90
C TRP A 1000 29.59 29.94 10.40
N GLY A 1001 29.75 29.22 11.51
CA GLY A 1001 31.07 28.82 12.01
C GLY A 1001 31.81 27.89 11.03
N THR A 1002 31.08 27.02 10.32
CA THR A 1002 31.67 26.12 9.30
C THR A 1002 32.01 26.88 8.01
N ILE A 1003 31.22 27.89 7.64
CA ILE A 1003 31.51 28.81 6.53
C ILE A 1003 32.79 29.61 6.82
N GLU A 1004 32.94 30.11 8.05
CA GLU A 1004 34.16 30.80 8.49
C GLU A 1004 35.37 29.85 8.53
N GLU A 1005 35.22 28.63 9.06
CA GLU A 1005 36.24 27.57 9.05
C GLU A 1005 36.72 27.25 7.62
N ALA A 1006 35.79 27.24 6.66
CA ALA A 1006 36.08 27.01 5.24
C ALA A 1006 36.72 28.22 4.52
N GLY A 1007 36.85 29.37 5.19
CA GLY A 1007 37.41 30.59 4.59
C GLY A 1007 36.47 31.28 3.58
N MET A 1008 35.16 31.01 3.66
CA MET A 1008 34.14 31.66 2.85
C MET A 1008 33.74 33.02 3.46
N ALA A 1009 33.09 33.86 2.68
CA ALA A 1009 32.60 35.15 3.18
C ALA A 1009 31.42 34.98 4.15
N ASN A 1010 31.26 35.94 5.07
CA ASN A 1010 30.20 35.95 6.10
C ASN A 1010 28.77 36.09 5.54
N ASP A 1011 28.60 36.26 4.24
CA ASP A 1011 27.30 36.23 3.56
C ASP A 1011 27.12 34.99 2.67
N ALA A 1012 28.12 34.09 2.65
CA ALA A 1012 28.18 32.87 1.83
C ALA A 1012 27.95 33.08 0.33
N LYS A 1013 28.14 34.31 -0.17
CA LYS A 1013 28.02 34.67 -1.58
C LYS A 1013 29.40 34.79 -2.23
N THR A 1014 29.44 34.79 -3.54
CA THR A 1014 30.66 35.03 -4.32
C THR A 1014 30.38 35.90 -5.53
N ILE A 1015 31.45 36.40 -6.16
CA ILE A 1015 31.35 37.10 -7.44
C ILE A 1015 31.33 36.02 -8.53
N LEU A 1016 30.36 36.09 -9.43
CA LEU A 1016 30.35 35.30 -10.66
C LEU A 1016 30.66 36.21 -11.83
N TYR A 1017 31.31 35.64 -12.83
CA TYR A 1017 31.58 36.28 -14.12
C TYR A 1017 30.68 35.66 -15.17
N ASP A 1018 30.14 36.47 -16.07
CA ASP A 1018 29.43 36.00 -17.24
C ASP A 1018 30.40 35.28 -18.19
N GLY A 1019 30.12 34.02 -18.49
CA GLY A 1019 30.95 33.21 -19.40
C GLY A 1019 31.05 33.79 -20.82
N ARG A 1020 30.02 34.54 -21.26
CA ARG A 1020 29.95 35.07 -22.62
C ARG A 1020 30.73 36.37 -22.81
N THR A 1021 30.67 37.26 -21.82
CA THR A 1021 31.27 38.60 -21.89
C THR A 1021 32.54 38.73 -21.07
N GLY A 1022 32.69 37.91 -20.01
CA GLY A 1022 33.74 38.01 -19.03
C GLY A 1022 33.53 39.10 -17.97
N GLU A 1023 32.40 39.83 -18.01
CA GLU A 1023 32.09 40.87 -17.03
C GLU A 1023 31.51 40.25 -15.74
N PRO A 1024 31.87 40.77 -14.55
CA PRO A 1024 31.26 40.34 -13.30
C PRO A 1024 29.82 40.83 -13.20
N PHE A 1025 28.93 40.02 -12.60
CA PHE A 1025 27.57 40.47 -12.29
C PHE A 1025 27.57 41.59 -11.23
N ASP A 1026 26.60 42.52 -11.33
CA ASP A 1026 26.47 43.67 -10.43
C ASP A 1026 26.41 43.28 -8.95
N ASN A 1027 25.68 42.20 -8.64
CA ASN A 1027 25.48 41.70 -7.28
C ASN A 1027 26.15 40.34 -7.10
N ARG A 1028 26.70 40.12 -5.90
CA ARG A 1028 27.23 38.81 -5.50
C ARG A 1028 26.11 37.77 -5.45
N VAL A 1029 26.40 36.58 -5.94
CA VAL A 1029 25.46 35.47 -6.11
C VAL A 1029 25.70 34.41 -5.05
N SER A 1030 24.62 33.78 -4.58
CA SER A 1030 24.70 32.62 -3.70
C SER A 1030 25.06 31.40 -4.54
N VAL A 1031 26.24 30.83 -4.30
CA VAL A 1031 26.76 29.67 -5.02
C VAL A 1031 27.23 28.64 -4.01
N GLY A 1032 26.88 27.38 -4.24
CA GLY A 1032 27.33 26.28 -3.39
C GLY A 1032 26.94 24.92 -3.93
N VAL A 1033 27.08 23.89 -3.09
CA VAL A 1033 26.86 22.50 -3.52
C VAL A 1033 25.53 22.00 -3.01
N MET A 1034 24.66 21.54 -3.92
CA MET A 1034 23.39 20.90 -3.59
C MET A 1034 23.35 19.47 -4.11
N TYR A 1035 22.59 18.62 -3.43
CA TYR A 1035 22.33 17.25 -3.89
C TYR A 1035 21.10 17.21 -4.80
N MET A 1036 21.33 17.00 -6.10
CA MET A 1036 20.29 17.01 -7.13
C MET A 1036 20.05 15.61 -7.68
N ILE A 1037 18.78 15.31 -7.96
CA ILE A 1037 18.25 13.98 -8.28
C ILE A 1037 17.58 14.00 -9.66
N LYS A 1038 17.84 12.97 -10.48
CA LYS A 1038 17.12 12.70 -11.74
C LYS A 1038 15.88 11.86 -11.45
N LEU A 1039 14.70 12.32 -11.85
CA LEU A 1039 13.45 11.60 -11.66
C LEU A 1039 13.13 10.70 -12.85
N ALA A 1040 12.34 9.64 -12.64
CA ALA A 1040 11.86 8.70 -13.67
C ALA A 1040 10.79 9.30 -14.61
N HIS A 1041 10.91 10.59 -14.92
CA HIS A 1041 10.02 11.36 -15.77
C HIS A 1041 10.82 11.98 -16.89
N MET A 1042 11.23 11.13 -17.83
CA MET A 1042 12.03 11.51 -18.98
C MET A 1042 11.15 11.89 -20.17
N VAL A 1043 11.70 12.69 -21.08
CA VAL A 1043 10.98 13.10 -22.29
C VAL A 1043 10.76 11.92 -23.24
N ASP A 1044 11.73 11.01 -23.36
CA ASP A 1044 11.66 9.83 -24.22
C ASP A 1044 10.44 8.94 -23.92
N ASP A 1045 10.09 8.82 -22.64
CA ASP A 1045 8.94 8.04 -22.20
C ASP A 1045 7.61 8.76 -22.46
N LYS A 1046 7.61 10.09 -22.48
CA LYS A 1046 6.40 10.92 -22.56
C LYS A 1046 6.08 11.41 -23.97
N LEU A 1047 7.09 11.51 -24.84
CA LEU A 1047 6.88 11.91 -26.23
C LEU A 1047 6.07 10.83 -26.95
N HIS A 1048 4.97 11.25 -27.55
CA HIS A 1048 4.09 10.38 -28.32
C HIS A 1048 3.41 11.18 -29.43
N ALA A 1049 3.41 10.62 -30.63
CA ALA A 1049 2.79 11.20 -31.80
C ALA A 1049 2.06 10.11 -32.57
N ARG A 1050 0.94 10.48 -33.21
CA ARG A 1050 0.13 9.60 -34.06
C ARG A 1050 -0.35 10.37 -35.27
N SER A 1051 -0.19 9.75 -36.44
CA SER A 1051 -0.88 10.16 -37.68
C SER A 1051 -2.11 9.27 -37.90
N THR A 1052 -1.89 8.00 -38.25
CA THR A 1052 -2.89 6.94 -38.34
C THR A 1052 -2.51 5.80 -37.41
N GLY A 1053 -3.41 4.86 -37.12
CA GLY A 1053 -3.12 3.80 -36.16
C GLY A 1053 -4.30 2.88 -35.93
N PRO A 1054 -4.27 2.05 -34.88
CA PRO A 1054 -5.37 1.15 -34.59
C PRO A 1054 -6.60 1.91 -34.05
N TYR A 1055 -7.76 1.30 -34.28
CA TYR A 1055 -9.08 1.81 -33.92
C TYR A 1055 -9.84 0.77 -33.09
N SER A 1056 -10.77 1.25 -32.26
CA SER A 1056 -11.71 0.43 -31.52
C SER A 1056 -12.62 -0.32 -32.47
N LEU A 1057 -12.88 -1.60 -32.19
CA LEU A 1057 -13.76 -2.42 -33.02
C LEU A 1057 -15.21 -1.95 -32.98
N VAL A 1058 -15.67 -1.49 -31.80
CA VAL A 1058 -17.07 -1.11 -31.57
C VAL A 1058 -17.32 0.32 -32.04
N THR A 1059 -16.55 1.28 -31.52
CA THR A 1059 -16.81 2.70 -31.75
C THR A 1059 -16.08 3.27 -32.97
N GLN A 1060 -15.17 2.51 -33.59
CA GLN A 1060 -14.30 2.96 -34.69
C GLN A 1060 -13.42 4.17 -34.36
N GLN A 1061 -13.32 4.56 -33.08
CA GLN A 1061 -12.47 5.65 -32.61
C GLN A 1061 -11.01 5.21 -32.46
N PRO A 1062 -10.04 6.13 -32.61
CA PRO A 1062 -8.65 5.90 -32.22
C PRO A 1062 -8.52 5.22 -30.86
N LEU A 1063 -7.73 4.13 -30.76
CA LEU A 1063 -7.40 3.55 -29.45
C LEU A 1063 -6.66 4.57 -28.57
N GLY A 1064 -6.70 4.38 -27.25
CA GLY A 1064 -6.04 5.27 -26.29
C GLY A 1064 -4.65 4.76 -25.87
N GLY A 1065 -3.74 5.70 -25.57
CA GLY A 1065 -2.46 5.40 -24.91
C GLY A 1065 -1.28 5.08 -25.83
N LYS A 1066 -0.07 5.45 -25.37
CA LYS A 1066 1.19 5.33 -26.14
C LYS A 1066 1.49 3.88 -26.56
N ALA A 1067 1.30 2.92 -25.67
CA ALA A 1067 1.62 1.50 -25.90
C ALA A 1067 0.85 0.88 -27.08
N GLN A 1068 -0.34 1.38 -27.39
CA GLN A 1068 -1.18 0.92 -28.50
C GLN A 1068 -1.05 1.81 -29.74
N PHE A 1069 -0.11 2.74 -29.75
CA PHE A 1069 -0.04 3.81 -30.76
C PHE A 1069 -1.35 4.61 -30.84
N GLY A 1070 -1.91 4.93 -29.68
CA GLY A 1070 -3.21 5.55 -29.50
C GLY A 1070 -3.27 7.05 -29.83
N GLY A 1071 -4.47 7.59 -30.01
CA GLY A 1071 -4.71 9.01 -30.22
C GLY A 1071 -4.80 9.81 -28.91
N GLN A 1072 -4.74 11.13 -29.02
CA GLN A 1072 -5.04 12.04 -27.91
C GLN A 1072 -6.55 12.22 -27.78
N ARG A 1073 -7.03 12.35 -26.53
CA ARG A 1073 -8.46 12.59 -26.28
C ARG A 1073 -8.75 14.09 -26.42
N PHE A 1074 -9.59 14.44 -27.40
CA PHE A 1074 -10.22 15.75 -27.46
C PHE A 1074 -11.52 15.69 -26.64
N GLY A 1075 -11.52 16.32 -25.48
CA GLY A 1075 -12.57 16.20 -24.47
C GLY A 1075 -13.65 17.26 -24.58
N GLU A 1076 -14.59 17.20 -23.66
CA GLU A 1076 -15.75 18.09 -23.57
C GLU A 1076 -15.33 19.56 -23.38
N MET A 1077 -14.35 19.82 -22.51
CA MET A 1077 -13.86 21.19 -22.28
C MET A 1077 -13.17 21.78 -23.51
N GLU A 1078 -12.47 20.96 -24.29
CA GLU A 1078 -11.84 21.40 -25.54
C GLU A 1078 -12.89 21.70 -26.64
N VAL A 1079 -14.00 20.95 -26.67
CA VAL A 1079 -15.14 21.24 -27.54
C VAL A 1079 -15.73 22.60 -27.21
N TRP A 1080 -16.01 22.88 -25.94
CA TRP A 1080 -16.52 24.20 -25.51
C TRP A 1080 -15.59 25.35 -25.90
N ALA A 1081 -14.27 25.12 -25.85
CA ALA A 1081 -13.31 26.12 -26.28
C ALA A 1081 -13.48 26.45 -27.77
N LEU A 1082 -13.59 25.44 -28.65
CA LEU A 1082 -13.79 25.67 -30.09
C LEU A 1082 -15.16 26.30 -30.40
N GLU A 1083 -16.21 25.90 -29.67
CA GLU A 1083 -17.53 26.55 -29.77
C GLU A 1083 -17.45 28.03 -29.39
N ALA A 1084 -16.76 28.37 -28.31
CA ALA A 1084 -16.56 29.74 -27.86
C ALA A 1084 -15.76 30.59 -28.88
N TYR A 1085 -14.77 29.98 -29.56
CA TYR A 1085 -14.08 30.62 -30.68
C TYR A 1085 -14.94 30.74 -31.96
N GLY A 1086 -16.05 30.00 -32.05
CA GLY A 1086 -16.85 29.89 -33.27
C GLY A 1086 -16.16 29.06 -34.36
N ALA A 1087 -15.22 28.18 -33.99
CA ALA A 1087 -14.43 27.36 -34.92
C ALA A 1087 -15.18 26.09 -35.37
N ALA A 1088 -16.36 26.27 -35.98
CA ALA A 1088 -17.28 25.18 -36.31
C ALA A 1088 -16.67 24.12 -37.25
N TYR A 1089 -15.93 24.51 -38.28
CA TYR A 1089 -15.31 23.58 -39.23
C TYR A 1089 -14.21 22.73 -38.58
N THR A 1090 -13.36 23.34 -37.73
CA THR A 1090 -12.33 22.61 -36.99
C THR A 1090 -12.95 21.61 -36.02
N LEU A 1091 -14.03 22.00 -35.33
CA LEU A 1091 -14.75 21.11 -34.45
C LEU A 1091 -15.37 19.94 -35.22
N GLN A 1092 -16.04 20.22 -36.34
CA GLN A 1092 -16.63 19.19 -37.21
C GLN A 1092 -15.56 18.19 -37.69
N GLU A 1093 -14.43 18.69 -38.19
CA GLU A 1093 -13.31 17.86 -38.66
C GLU A 1093 -12.77 16.92 -37.55
N ILE A 1094 -12.57 17.45 -36.34
CA ILE A 1094 -12.06 16.68 -35.19
C ILE A 1094 -13.04 15.57 -34.78
N LEU A 1095 -14.34 15.86 -34.76
CA LEU A 1095 -15.37 14.91 -34.34
C LEU A 1095 -15.72 13.85 -35.40
N THR A 1096 -15.24 13.99 -36.64
CA THR A 1096 -15.62 13.12 -37.77
C THR A 1096 -14.40 12.45 -38.41
N VAL A 1097 -13.80 13.08 -39.42
CA VAL A 1097 -12.74 12.52 -40.28
C VAL A 1097 -11.45 12.20 -39.53
N LYS A 1098 -11.20 12.84 -38.39
CA LYS A 1098 -10.07 12.53 -37.49
C LYS A 1098 -10.38 11.46 -36.43
N SER A 1099 -11.63 11.02 -36.34
CA SER A 1099 -12.14 10.10 -35.31
C SER A 1099 -12.75 8.84 -35.95
N ASP A 1100 -14.07 8.79 -36.06
CA ASP A 1100 -14.89 7.59 -36.30
C ASP A 1100 -15.72 7.67 -37.59
N ASP A 1101 -15.45 8.65 -38.46
CA ASP A 1101 -15.93 8.57 -39.85
C ASP A 1101 -15.05 7.59 -40.65
N VAL A 1102 -15.54 6.36 -40.79
CA VAL A 1102 -14.82 5.23 -41.39
C VAL A 1102 -14.43 5.49 -42.84
N VAL A 1103 -15.33 6.10 -43.61
CA VAL A 1103 -15.12 6.39 -45.04
C VAL A 1103 -14.38 7.70 -45.19
N GLY A 1104 -14.77 8.72 -44.42
CA GLY A 1104 -14.18 10.05 -44.46
C GLY A 1104 -12.69 10.05 -44.13
N ARG A 1105 -12.24 9.24 -43.16
CA ARG A 1105 -10.80 9.14 -42.81
C ARG A 1105 -9.94 8.62 -43.97
N VAL A 1106 -10.40 7.61 -44.70
CA VAL A 1106 -9.66 7.01 -45.83
C VAL A 1106 -9.60 7.99 -46.99
N LYS A 1107 -10.74 8.59 -47.35
CA LYS A 1107 -10.80 9.60 -48.42
C LYS A 1107 -9.98 10.85 -48.08
N THR A 1108 -10.00 11.28 -46.82
CA THR A 1108 -9.18 12.41 -46.36
C THR A 1108 -7.70 12.09 -46.47
N TYR A 1109 -7.27 10.89 -46.05
CA TYR A 1109 -5.88 10.47 -46.21
C TYR A 1109 -5.46 10.44 -47.68
N GLU A 1110 -6.29 9.86 -48.56
CA GLU A 1110 -6.04 9.82 -50.00
C GLU A 1110 -5.95 11.22 -50.62
N ALA A 1111 -6.89 12.11 -50.27
CA ALA A 1111 -6.91 13.49 -50.75
C ALA A 1111 -5.63 14.25 -50.32
N ILE A 1112 -5.19 14.10 -49.06
CA ILE A 1112 -3.95 14.71 -48.57
C ILE A 1112 -2.74 14.19 -49.36
N VAL A 1113 -2.66 12.87 -49.60
CA VAL A 1113 -1.55 12.26 -50.36
C VAL A 1113 -1.53 12.72 -51.82
N LYS A 1114 -2.71 12.92 -52.42
CA LYS A 1114 -2.84 13.43 -53.80
C LYS A 1114 -2.70 14.95 -53.91
N GLY A 1115 -2.75 15.69 -52.79
CA GLY A 1115 -2.79 17.15 -52.79
C GLY A 1115 -4.15 17.72 -53.23
N GLU A 1116 -5.23 16.95 -53.06
CA GLU A 1116 -6.61 17.35 -53.33
C GLU A 1116 -7.27 17.97 -52.08
N ASN A 1117 -8.42 18.62 -52.27
CA ASN A 1117 -9.18 19.18 -51.14
C ASN A 1117 -9.78 18.06 -50.27
N VAL A 1118 -9.82 18.29 -48.96
CA VAL A 1118 -10.46 17.38 -48.00
C VAL A 1118 -11.96 17.26 -48.33
N PRO A 1119 -12.52 16.04 -48.41
CA PRO A 1119 -13.93 15.82 -48.70
C PRO A 1119 -14.84 16.29 -47.55
N GLU A 1120 -16.13 16.43 -47.83
CA GLU A 1120 -17.11 16.74 -46.78
C GLU A 1120 -17.22 15.58 -45.76
N PRO A 1121 -17.27 15.88 -44.45
CA PRO A 1121 -17.42 14.86 -43.42
C PRO A 1121 -18.77 14.12 -43.46
N GLY A 1122 -18.74 12.83 -43.14
CA GLY A 1122 -19.93 11.99 -42.97
C GLY A 1122 -20.49 11.98 -41.54
N VAL A 1123 -21.37 11.00 -41.29
CA VAL A 1123 -21.97 10.76 -39.97
C VAL A 1123 -21.03 9.89 -39.12
N PRO A 1124 -20.72 10.27 -37.88
CA PRO A 1124 -19.91 9.47 -36.96
C PRO A 1124 -20.48 8.06 -36.71
N GLU A 1125 -19.63 7.05 -36.66
CA GLU A 1125 -20.05 5.68 -36.38
C GLU A 1125 -20.60 5.52 -34.95
N SER A 1126 -20.05 6.23 -33.96
CA SER A 1126 -20.57 6.22 -32.58
C SER A 1126 -22.05 6.64 -32.50
N PHE A 1127 -22.48 7.57 -33.36
CA PHE A 1127 -23.88 7.99 -33.41
C PHE A 1127 -24.78 6.88 -33.97
N LYS A 1128 -24.32 6.14 -34.98
CA LYS A 1128 -25.07 4.98 -35.50
C LYS A 1128 -25.19 3.88 -34.44
N VAL A 1129 -24.11 3.62 -33.70
CA VAL A 1129 -24.12 2.67 -32.58
C VAL A 1129 -25.15 3.07 -31.52
N LEU A 1130 -25.22 4.35 -31.15
CA LEU A 1130 -26.22 4.87 -30.21
C LEU A 1130 -27.65 4.61 -30.69
N ILE A 1131 -27.94 4.82 -31.98
CA ILE A 1131 -29.28 4.54 -32.54
C ILE A 1131 -29.62 3.04 -32.38
N LYS A 1132 -28.67 2.15 -32.70
CA LYS A 1132 -28.87 0.70 -32.55
C LYS A 1132 -29.05 0.30 -31.08
N GLU A 1133 -28.32 0.93 -30.15
CA GLU A 1133 -28.51 0.71 -28.71
C GLU A 1133 -29.91 1.13 -28.24
N LEU A 1134 -30.41 2.31 -28.66
CA LEU A 1134 -31.77 2.75 -28.34
C LEU A 1134 -32.84 1.84 -28.95
N GLN A 1135 -32.64 1.39 -30.19
CA GLN A 1135 -33.53 0.39 -30.83
C GLN A 1135 -33.53 -0.94 -30.09
N SER A 1136 -32.36 -1.39 -29.59
CA SER A 1136 -32.26 -2.61 -28.78
C SER A 1136 -32.98 -2.52 -27.43
N LEU A 1137 -33.15 -1.31 -26.90
CA LEU A 1137 -33.96 -1.04 -25.71
C LEU A 1137 -35.48 -0.99 -26.01
N GLY A 1138 -35.88 -1.19 -27.27
CA GLY A 1138 -37.28 -1.16 -27.71
C GLY A 1138 -37.80 0.24 -28.05
N MET A 1139 -36.92 1.20 -28.30
CA MET A 1139 -37.29 2.53 -28.77
C MET A 1139 -37.23 2.60 -30.31
N ASP A 1140 -38.34 2.91 -30.97
CA ASP A 1140 -38.38 3.09 -32.44
C ASP A 1140 -37.80 4.47 -32.82
N VAL A 1141 -36.47 4.55 -32.91
CA VAL A 1141 -35.75 5.77 -33.28
C VAL A 1141 -35.59 5.84 -34.80
N LYS A 1142 -36.11 6.91 -35.39
CA LYS A 1142 -36.08 7.17 -36.84
C LYS A 1142 -35.49 8.54 -37.15
N MET A 1143 -34.68 8.62 -38.20
CA MET A 1143 -34.13 9.88 -38.70
C MET A 1143 -35.03 10.39 -39.82
N MET A 1144 -35.62 11.56 -39.60
CA MET A 1144 -36.54 12.17 -40.57
C MET A 1144 -35.84 13.34 -41.25
N SER A 1145 -35.94 13.40 -42.58
CA SER A 1145 -35.62 14.61 -43.34
C SER A 1145 -36.67 15.70 -43.11
N SER A 1146 -36.40 16.92 -43.56
CA SER A 1146 -37.37 18.05 -43.48
C SER A 1146 -38.69 17.79 -44.21
N ASP A 1147 -38.73 16.82 -45.12
CA ASP A 1147 -39.91 16.43 -45.91
C ASP A 1147 -40.64 15.20 -45.32
N ASP A 1148 -40.40 14.89 -44.04
CA ASP A 1148 -40.95 13.72 -43.31
C ASP A 1148 -40.67 12.36 -43.98
N LYS A 1149 -39.56 12.26 -44.72
CA LYS A 1149 -39.07 10.97 -45.23
C LYS A 1149 -38.03 10.39 -44.29
N GLU A 1150 -38.19 9.12 -43.98
CA GLU A 1150 -37.23 8.32 -43.20
C GLU A 1150 -35.92 8.18 -43.99
N ILE A 1151 -34.81 8.56 -43.36
CA ILE A 1151 -33.46 8.41 -43.88
C ILE A 1151 -32.93 7.08 -43.37
N GLU A 1152 -32.77 6.11 -44.27
CA GLU A 1152 -32.08 4.86 -43.94
C GLU A 1152 -30.58 5.13 -43.73
N MET A 1153 -30.11 5.00 -42.48
CA MET A 1153 -28.69 4.88 -42.21
C MET A 1153 -28.27 3.44 -42.50
N ARG A 1154 -27.88 3.18 -43.75
CA ARG A 1154 -27.45 1.86 -44.21
C ARG A 1154 -26.08 1.49 -43.62
N ASP A 1155 -25.89 0.19 -43.40
CA ASP A 1155 -24.61 -0.36 -42.98
C ASP A 1155 -23.64 -0.33 -44.18
N THR A 1156 -22.36 -0.06 -43.93
CA THR A 1156 -21.33 0.14 -44.98
C THR A 1156 -21.15 -1.05 -45.94
N GLU A 1157 -21.60 -2.26 -45.57
CA GLU A 1157 -21.55 -3.45 -46.43
C GLU A 1157 -22.59 -3.37 -47.57
N ASP A 1158 -23.72 -2.69 -47.38
CA ASP A 1158 -24.78 -2.57 -48.40
C ASP A 1158 -24.48 -1.52 -49.48
N ASP A 1159 -23.53 -0.60 -49.23
CA ASP A 1159 -23.14 0.45 -50.18
C ASP A 1159 -22.17 -0.07 -51.27
N ASP A 1160 -21.35 -1.08 -50.97
CA ASP A 1160 -20.41 -1.69 -51.94
C ASP A 1160 -21.14 -2.58 -52.97
N ASP A 1161 -22.21 -3.27 -52.57
CA ASP A 1161 -23.06 -4.07 -53.47
C ASP A 1161 -23.86 -3.18 -54.44
N HIS A 1162 -24.16 -1.92 -54.08
CA HIS A 1162 -24.87 -0.99 -54.95
C HIS A 1162 -23.97 -0.28 -55.97
N GLN A 1163 -22.73 0.08 -55.61
CA GLN A 1163 -21.79 0.68 -56.58
C GLN A 1163 -21.36 -0.29 -57.68
N SER A 1164 -21.34 -1.60 -57.38
CA SER A 1164 -21.09 -2.64 -58.36
C SER A 1164 -22.30 -2.87 -59.29
N ALA A 1165 -23.53 -2.80 -58.76
CA ALA A 1165 -24.76 -2.90 -59.55
C ALA A 1165 -24.97 -1.72 -60.54
N ASP A 1166 -24.66 -0.48 -60.14
CA ASP A 1166 -24.82 0.70 -61.01
C ASP A 1166 -23.81 0.76 -62.16
N LYS A 1167 -22.63 0.13 -62.02
CA LYS A 1167 -21.66 0.02 -63.13
C LYS A 1167 -22.06 -1.02 -64.18
N LEU A 1168 -23.00 -1.92 -63.88
CA LEU A 1168 -23.43 -3.00 -64.79
C LEU A 1168 -24.63 -2.63 -65.67
N ASN A 1169 -25.35 -1.55 -65.38
CA ASN A 1169 -26.47 -1.07 -66.20
C ASN A 1169 -26.06 0.10 -67.10
N VAL A 1170 -25.36 -0.21 -68.19
CA VAL A 1170 -25.26 0.69 -69.35
C VAL A 1170 -26.40 0.36 -70.31
N GLU A 1171 -27.44 1.19 -70.34
CA GLU A 1171 -28.50 1.10 -71.36
C GLU A 1171 -27.92 1.37 -72.75
N VAL A 1172 -28.14 0.43 -73.67
CA VAL A 1172 -27.75 0.53 -75.08
C VAL A 1172 -28.88 1.25 -75.83
N GLU A 1173 -28.73 2.55 -76.07
CA GLU A 1173 -29.55 3.25 -77.07
C GLU A 1173 -29.13 2.84 -78.48
N THR A 1174 -29.93 1.98 -79.11
CA THR A 1174 -29.89 1.76 -80.56
C THR A 1174 -30.65 2.88 -81.27
N THR A 1175 -29.93 3.74 -81.97
CA THR A 1175 -30.46 4.61 -83.03
C THR A 1175 -31.14 3.79 -84.14
N LYS A 1176 -32.37 4.16 -84.52
CA LYS A 1176 -32.88 4.11 -85.90
C LYS A 1176 -34.07 5.06 -86.05
N GLU A 1177 -34.11 5.70 -87.22
CA GLU A 1177 -35.00 6.76 -87.73
C GLU A 1177 -36.49 6.67 -87.34
#